data_AF-A0A3M2S2N2-F1
#
_entry.id   AF-A0A3M2S2N2-F1
#
_cell.length_a   1.000
_cell.length_b   1.000
_cell.length_c   1.000
_cell.angle_alpha   90.00
_cell.angle_beta   90.00
_cell.angle_gamma   90.00
#
_symmetry.space_group_name_H-M   'P 1'
#
loop_
_entity.id
_entity.type
_entity.pdbx_description
1 polymer ?
#
loop_
_entity_poly.entity_id
_entity_poly.type
_entity_poly.pdbx_seq_one_letter_code
_entity_poly.pdbx_strand_id
1 'polypeptide(L)'
;MGLKLGSSWSTPRGWRMISLTLFALTLLLVVPLHQLSSDSPGVYNQVSKYLKHEGTVYDVEDGFIANLNETETEQAVGGKANGVENGSVGQQPGGAHEAQAIGEDGKEAQNTDGKPAEGQHVQGGENATGENATGDNKPQAEGGDNNNGQGVGGPIQEGQKLETNQGNPEDDENNEEGGEDEDEVQPVQPPKFIVHPNPKPTTTSQKPPAPTPAKENDKEKEKENHDNHDDNKANEEHKDNGGDKNKQETPNEGDKPKEEFPSTTPNPNDICAGFPNLNGITLVMKTGATEAFSKLPAHLLTSLQCVKDVLIFSDLEQQIGSHHIIDVLDNVKEDVQKGRKEFDLYKAQKTCPIPQKYCTADMKGGWDLDKYKFLHMIERAWQLRPYQKWYVFAEADSYIFWPNLIWFLNNKVNATETPYVGSVAMLKGTPFAHGGSGYVIHGDTVQKMVEIPDLAHKYDVMATHECCGDYLMALAVNETGKKVRQAHPMFNGEKPVTLPFGNNHWCEPLITMHHMDPEEVSSVWQYEKTREKTGPIQIREMYETFFAPNLKDKREEWDNLSDDTCFIGPEPDAQAKATDRQKGRQKKEAEKTAVQRRAHQSEEQCSKVCEADGLDINEEEFTGLENDGLRAALIRKKYEERRNEKDFHGARKCFQWRYQKGVCCIAKSFKQGKPHKEAKPEDKAVSGWFVQGINDWITAKGECEPKWKIPS
;
A
#
# COMPACT_ATOMS: atom_id res chain seq x y z
N MET A 1 -12.69 -60.80 -31.36
CA MET A 1 -12.01 -61.90 -30.65
C MET A 1 -12.00 -61.57 -29.16
N GLY A 2 -12.07 -62.57 -28.27
CA GLY A 2 -12.18 -62.32 -26.82
C GLY A 2 -10.83 -62.38 -26.11
N LEU A 3 -10.62 -61.47 -25.15
CA LEU A 3 -9.55 -61.56 -24.15
C LEU A 3 -10.18 -61.57 -22.75
N LYS A 4 -9.92 -62.63 -21.98
CA LYS A 4 -10.33 -62.70 -20.57
C LYS A 4 -9.30 -61.96 -19.72
N LEU A 5 -9.68 -60.86 -19.08
CA LEU A 5 -8.88 -60.27 -18.00
C LEU A 5 -8.95 -61.19 -16.77
N GLY A 6 -7.79 -61.58 -16.24
CA GLY A 6 -7.67 -62.57 -15.17
C GLY A 6 -8.07 -62.05 -13.79
N SER A 7 -8.89 -62.80 -13.07
CA SER A 7 -9.52 -62.45 -11.79
C SER A 7 -8.59 -62.52 -10.57
N SER A 8 -7.35 -62.02 -10.67
CA SER A 8 -6.35 -62.05 -9.58
C SER A 8 -6.42 -60.83 -8.65
N TRP A 9 -6.93 -59.71 -9.17
CA TRP A 9 -6.82 -58.37 -8.57
C TRP A 9 -7.79 -58.09 -7.41
N SER A 10 -8.78 -58.95 -7.16
CA SER A 10 -9.81 -58.76 -6.13
C SER A 10 -9.58 -59.56 -4.83
N THR A 11 -8.39 -60.16 -4.64
CA THR A 11 -8.08 -60.95 -3.45
C THR A 11 -7.31 -60.15 -2.38
N PRO A 12 -7.44 -60.48 -1.08
CA PRO A 12 -6.65 -59.84 -0.02
C PRO A 12 -5.12 -60.00 -0.18
N ARG A 13 -4.67 -61.05 -0.89
CA ARG A 13 -3.26 -61.23 -1.26
C ARG A 13 -2.82 -60.25 -2.36
N GLY A 14 -3.69 -59.93 -3.32
CA GLY A 14 -3.44 -58.88 -4.32
C GLY A 14 -3.28 -57.50 -3.67
N TRP A 15 -4.16 -57.13 -2.76
CA TRP A 15 -4.04 -55.88 -1.99
C TRP A 15 -2.77 -55.84 -1.13
N ARG A 16 -2.41 -56.93 -0.42
CA ARG A 16 -1.14 -56.98 0.33
C ARG A 16 0.09 -56.83 -0.57
N MET A 17 0.10 -57.41 -1.77
CA MET A 17 1.17 -57.21 -2.74
C MET A 17 1.27 -55.74 -3.19
N ILE A 18 0.12 -55.10 -3.50
CA ILE A 18 0.06 -53.69 -3.92
C ILE A 18 0.50 -52.75 -2.78
N SER A 19 0.08 -53.00 -1.54
CA SER A 19 0.53 -52.23 -0.38
C SER A 19 2.03 -52.41 -0.12
N LEU A 20 2.57 -53.62 -0.27
CA LEU A 20 4.00 -53.88 -0.10
C LEU A 20 4.85 -53.26 -1.21
N THR A 21 4.41 -53.29 -2.48
CA THR A 21 5.14 -52.61 -3.56
C THR A 21 5.04 -51.09 -3.45
N LEU A 22 3.91 -50.54 -2.97
CA LEU A 22 3.81 -49.11 -2.62
C LEU A 22 4.74 -48.73 -1.46
N PHE A 23 4.82 -49.54 -0.41
CA PHE A 23 5.72 -49.29 0.73
C PHE A 23 7.21 -49.44 0.34
N ALA A 24 7.51 -50.38 -0.56
CA ALA A 24 8.85 -50.52 -1.12
C ALA A 24 9.21 -49.35 -2.06
N LEU A 25 8.26 -48.85 -2.87
CA LEU A 25 8.46 -47.65 -3.68
C LEU A 25 8.66 -46.40 -2.82
N THR A 26 7.87 -46.20 -1.76
CA THR A 26 8.07 -45.05 -0.87
C THR A 26 9.39 -45.16 -0.11
N LEU A 27 9.84 -46.35 0.33
CA LEU A 27 11.19 -46.50 0.88
C LEU A 27 12.29 -46.22 -0.16
N LEU A 28 12.16 -46.72 -1.39
CA LEU A 28 13.14 -46.51 -2.47
C LEU A 28 13.18 -45.06 -3.00
N LEU A 29 12.11 -44.28 -2.83
CA LEU A 29 12.03 -42.87 -3.26
C LEU A 29 12.29 -41.88 -2.13
N VAL A 30 11.77 -42.13 -0.92
CA VAL A 30 11.87 -41.20 0.22
C VAL A 30 13.24 -41.29 0.90
N VAL A 31 13.88 -42.47 0.99
CA VAL A 31 15.20 -42.58 1.63
C VAL A 31 16.28 -41.78 0.87
N PRO A 32 16.40 -41.86 -0.48
CA PRO A 32 17.30 -40.99 -1.23
C PRO A 32 16.93 -39.50 -1.14
N LEU A 33 15.63 -39.16 -1.16
CA LEU A 33 15.18 -37.78 -0.99
C LEU A 33 15.54 -37.20 0.38
N HIS A 34 15.52 -38.01 1.45
CA HIS A 34 15.87 -37.54 2.79
C HIS A 34 17.38 -37.27 2.93
N GLN A 35 18.24 -38.05 2.26
CA GLN A 35 19.69 -37.81 2.20
C GLN A 35 20.05 -36.62 1.30
N LEU A 36 19.35 -36.43 0.17
CA LEU A 36 19.46 -35.21 -0.65
C LEU A 36 19.01 -33.96 0.11
N SER A 37 18.10 -34.11 1.07
CA SER A 37 17.62 -33.01 1.93
C SER A 37 18.58 -32.65 3.07
N SER A 38 19.45 -33.56 3.54
CA SER A 38 20.47 -33.23 4.54
C SER A 38 21.72 -32.61 3.92
N ASP A 39 22.13 -33.10 2.75
CA ASP A 39 23.48 -32.87 2.22
C ASP A 39 23.53 -31.76 1.13
N SER A 40 22.41 -31.12 0.79
CA SER A 40 22.40 -29.96 -0.12
C SER A 40 21.22 -28.98 0.10
N PRO A 41 21.30 -28.09 1.12
CA PRO A 41 20.31 -27.03 1.36
C PRO A 41 20.07 -26.08 0.19
N GLY A 42 21.02 -25.98 -0.75
CA GLY A 42 20.94 -25.08 -1.90
C GLY A 42 19.90 -25.46 -2.97
N VAL A 43 19.63 -26.76 -3.17
CA VAL A 43 18.81 -27.22 -4.31
C VAL A 43 17.32 -26.92 -4.11
N TYR A 44 16.78 -27.18 -2.91
CA TYR A 44 15.42 -26.76 -2.54
C TYR A 44 15.27 -25.23 -2.58
N ASN A 45 16.34 -24.48 -2.26
CA ASN A 45 16.35 -23.03 -2.31
C ASN A 45 16.39 -22.50 -3.77
N GLN A 46 17.03 -23.21 -4.70
CA GLN A 46 16.99 -22.89 -6.14
C GLN A 46 15.63 -23.23 -6.76
N VAL A 47 15.03 -24.39 -6.44
CA VAL A 47 13.68 -24.74 -6.94
C VAL A 47 12.62 -23.80 -6.37
N SER A 48 12.73 -23.38 -5.11
CA SER A 48 11.85 -22.35 -4.55
C SER A 48 12.12 -20.96 -5.15
N LYS A 49 13.37 -20.58 -5.48
CA LYS A 49 13.67 -19.36 -6.25
C LYS A 49 13.06 -19.41 -7.66
N TYR A 50 13.07 -20.56 -8.34
CA TYR A 50 12.43 -20.72 -9.65
C TYR A 50 10.89 -20.60 -9.57
N LEU A 51 10.26 -21.27 -8.60
CA LEU A 51 8.80 -21.19 -8.43
C LEU A 51 8.33 -19.82 -7.85
N LYS A 52 9.18 -19.09 -7.13
CA LYS A 52 8.93 -17.68 -6.78
C LYS A 52 9.14 -16.72 -7.96
N HIS A 53 9.79 -17.13 -9.05
CA HIS A 53 10.18 -16.22 -10.12
C HIS A 53 9.02 -15.77 -11.03
N GLU A 54 7.86 -16.43 -10.94
CA GLU A 54 6.60 -16.03 -11.59
C GLU A 54 5.57 -15.44 -10.60
N GLY A 55 5.95 -15.25 -9.33
CA GLY A 55 5.06 -14.80 -8.26
C GLY A 55 5.78 -13.99 -7.19
N THR A 56 6.08 -12.72 -7.49
CA THR A 56 6.53 -11.76 -6.48
C THR A 56 5.37 -11.42 -5.53
N VAL A 57 5.28 -12.17 -4.43
CA VAL A 57 4.45 -11.82 -3.29
C VAL A 57 4.93 -10.47 -2.75
N TYR A 58 4.05 -9.47 -2.79
CA TYR A 58 4.28 -8.16 -2.18
C TYR A 58 3.97 -8.26 -0.68
N ASP A 59 4.97 -8.55 0.15
CA ASP A 59 4.87 -8.32 1.60
C ASP A 59 4.96 -6.81 1.86
N VAL A 60 3.81 -6.15 2.01
CA VAL A 60 3.70 -4.67 2.13
C VAL A 60 3.95 -4.16 3.57
N GLU A 61 4.53 -4.98 4.46
CA GLU A 61 4.96 -4.52 5.79
C GLU A 61 6.16 -3.54 5.74
N ASP A 62 6.82 -3.43 4.58
CA ASP A 62 7.81 -2.39 4.28
C ASP A 62 7.20 -1.31 3.38
N GLY A 63 7.24 -0.06 3.86
CA GLY A 63 6.46 1.06 3.33
C GLY A 63 6.55 1.32 1.82
N PHE A 64 5.42 1.77 1.26
CA PHE A 64 5.15 1.89 -0.17
C PHE A 64 6.08 2.89 -0.88
N ILE A 65 7.08 2.37 -1.60
CA ILE A 65 7.85 3.17 -2.56
C ILE A 65 7.01 3.37 -3.83
N ALA A 66 6.26 4.47 -3.88
CA ALA A 66 5.80 5.02 -5.15
C ALA A 66 7.01 5.22 -6.09
N ASN A 67 6.87 4.92 -7.38
CA ASN A 67 7.95 5.05 -8.36
C ASN A 67 8.27 6.54 -8.63
N LEU A 68 9.10 7.12 -7.77
CA LEU A 68 9.57 8.51 -7.82
C LEU A 68 10.65 8.73 -8.90
N ASN A 69 10.32 8.37 -10.14
CA ASN A 69 11.08 8.67 -11.35
C ASN A 69 10.27 9.61 -12.26
N GLU A 70 10.03 10.85 -11.80
CA GLU A 70 9.77 11.96 -12.72
C GLU A 70 11.10 12.21 -13.47
N THR A 71 11.26 11.66 -14.68
CA THR A 71 12.46 11.87 -15.49
C THR A 71 12.49 13.29 -16.04
N GLU A 72 13.55 14.04 -15.74
CA GLU A 72 13.81 15.37 -16.28
C GLU A 72 13.94 15.34 -17.81
N THR A 73 12.88 15.73 -18.54
CA THR A 73 12.93 15.98 -19.99
C THR A 73 12.65 17.45 -20.32
N GLU A 74 13.39 18.35 -19.67
CA GLU A 74 13.54 19.74 -20.12
C GLU A 74 15.00 20.04 -20.49
N GLN A 75 15.36 19.84 -21.76
CA GLN A 75 16.28 20.72 -22.47
C GLN A 75 16.32 20.45 -23.99
N ALA A 76 16.79 21.47 -24.74
CA ALA A 76 17.18 21.44 -26.16
C ALA A 76 16.10 21.64 -27.27
N VAL A 77 15.21 22.63 -27.13
CA VAL A 77 14.65 23.36 -28.30
C VAL A 77 15.09 24.84 -28.28
N GLY A 78 16.40 25.05 -28.33
CA GLY A 78 17.05 26.37 -28.33
C GLY A 78 17.20 27.00 -29.73
N GLY A 79 16.15 26.97 -30.56
CA GLY A 79 16.20 27.46 -31.94
C GLY A 79 16.19 28.99 -32.05
N LYS A 80 17.37 29.61 -32.20
CA LYS A 80 17.48 31.08 -32.37
C LYS A 80 16.87 31.53 -33.71
N ALA A 81 15.87 32.40 -33.64
CA ALA A 81 15.43 33.20 -34.78
C ALA A 81 16.35 34.41 -34.98
N ASN A 82 17.01 34.49 -36.13
CA ASN A 82 17.59 35.70 -36.71
C ASN A 82 17.35 35.58 -38.23
N GLY A 83 16.53 36.46 -38.80
CA GLY A 83 16.25 36.46 -40.24
C GLY A 83 17.18 37.42 -41.00
N VAL A 84 17.43 37.13 -42.28
CA VAL A 84 17.86 38.09 -43.30
C VAL A 84 17.51 37.55 -44.70
N GLU A 85 16.78 38.38 -45.46
CA GLU A 85 16.74 38.56 -46.93
C GLU A 85 16.56 37.40 -47.96
N ASN A 86 15.44 37.51 -48.71
CA ASN A 86 15.31 37.66 -50.18
C ASN A 86 15.76 36.55 -51.19
N GLY A 87 14.93 36.39 -52.24
CA GLY A 87 15.25 35.68 -53.51
C GLY A 87 14.71 34.24 -53.58
N SER A 88 13.59 33.86 -54.20
CA SER A 88 12.91 34.26 -55.46
C SER A 88 13.42 33.55 -56.73
N VAL A 89 12.48 33.02 -57.53
CA VAL A 89 12.65 32.28 -58.81
C VAL A 89 13.30 30.88 -58.67
N GLY A 90 12.79 29.79 -59.26
CA GLY A 90 11.55 29.59 -60.03
C GLY A 90 11.49 28.24 -60.79
N GLN A 91 10.45 28.07 -61.61
CA GLN A 91 10.31 27.07 -62.70
C GLN A 91 10.23 25.55 -62.37
N GLN A 92 8.98 25.06 -62.36
CA GLN A 92 8.57 23.84 -63.11
C GLN A 92 8.94 23.96 -64.62
N PRO A 93 8.96 22.88 -65.45
CA PRO A 93 8.08 21.69 -65.35
C PRO A 93 8.62 20.31 -65.81
N GLY A 94 7.81 19.27 -65.55
CA GLY A 94 7.47 18.25 -66.55
C GLY A 94 8.20 16.91 -66.50
N GLY A 95 7.57 15.90 -67.12
CA GLY A 95 8.13 14.56 -67.34
C GLY A 95 7.42 13.44 -66.56
N ALA A 96 6.56 12.69 -67.24
CA ALA A 96 6.05 11.40 -66.76
C ALA A 96 6.63 10.28 -67.63
N HIS A 97 6.80 9.07 -67.08
CA HIS A 97 6.49 7.80 -67.76
C HIS A 97 6.51 6.61 -66.79
N GLU A 98 6.21 5.43 -67.31
CA GLU A 98 5.77 4.26 -66.56
C GLU A 98 6.81 3.13 -66.49
N ALA A 99 6.75 2.40 -65.37
CA ALA A 99 6.75 0.93 -65.28
C ALA A 99 7.95 0.04 -65.72
N GLN A 100 7.93 -1.13 -65.07
CA GLN A 100 8.58 -2.41 -65.43
C GLN A 100 10.08 -2.58 -65.18
N ALA A 101 10.51 -3.84 -65.27
CA ALA A 101 11.63 -4.43 -64.54
C ALA A 101 12.32 -5.53 -65.37
N ILE A 102 13.24 -6.29 -64.75
CA ILE A 102 14.12 -7.33 -65.34
C ILE A 102 15.28 -6.69 -66.15
N GLY A 103 16.54 -7.11 -66.03
CA GLY A 103 17.16 -8.11 -65.14
C GLY A 103 18.50 -8.62 -65.73
N GLU A 104 19.41 -9.09 -64.86
CA GLU A 104 20.68 -9.81 -65.19
C GLU A 104 21.71 -8.98 -66.01
N ASP A 105 23.03 -9.19 -66.02
CA ASP A 105 23.96 -10.20 -65.46
C ASP A 105 25.28 -9.47 -65.05
N GLY A 106 26.29 -10.01 -64.36
CA GLY A 106 26.55 -11.37 -63.85
C GLY A 106 28.06 -11.59 -63.56
N LYS A 107 28.43 -12.82 -63.14
CA LYS A 107 29.82 -13.34 -62.88
C LYS A 107 30.54 -12.85 -61.61
N GLU A 108 31.30 -13.66 -60.85
CA GLU A 108 31.57 -15.13 -60.72
C GLU A 108 32.36 -15.32 -59.38
N ALA A 109 32.68 -16.47 -58.76
CA ALA A 109 32.58 -17.93 -58.93
C ALA A 109 32.95 -18.57 -57.54
N GLN A 110 32.77 -19.84 -57.15
CA GLN A 110 32.05 -21.08 -57.54
C GLN A 110 32.12 -22.05 -56.31
N ASN A 111 31.45 -23.20 -56.18
CA ASN A 111 30.61 -23.96 -57.12
C ASN A 111 29.34 -24.58 -56.46
N THR A 112 29.40 -25.82 -55.97
CA THR A 112 28.26 -26.74 -55.69
C THR A 112 28.60 -27.71 -54.54
N ASP A 113 27.76 -28.61 -53.97
CA ASP A 113 26.43 -29.20 -54.25
C ASP A 113 25.59 -29.25 -52.93
N GLY A 114 24.36 -29.79 -52.78
CA GLY A 114 23.47 -30.60 -53.63
C GLY A 114 22.12 -30.94 -52.94
N LYS A 115 21.30 -31.82 -53.52
CA LYS A 115 19.98 -32.32 -53.03
C LYS A 115 19.55 -33.58 -53.85
N PRO A 116 18.35 -34.26 -53.72
CA PRO A 116 17.11 -33.96 -52.98
C PRO A 116 16.43 -35.19 -52.27
N ALA A 117 15.12 -35.02 -51.93
CA ALA A 117 14.02 -36.01 -51.92
C ALA A 117 13.57 -36.72 -50.61
N GLU A 118 12.36 -37.30 -50.68
CA GLU A 118 11.50 -37.81 -49.60
C GLU A 118 11.41 -39.36 -49.61
N GLY A 119 11.01 -40.02 -48.51
CA GLY A 119 10.56 -41.43 -48.59
C GLY A 119 10.50 -42.29 -47.30
N GLN A 120 9.27 -42.59 -46.85
CA GLN A 120 8.76 -43.89 -46.40
C GLN A 120 9.54 -44.87 -45.45
N HIS A 121 8.95 -45.07 -44.24
CA HIS A 121 8.28 -46.32 -43.77
C HIS A 121 9.06 -47.60 -43.30
N VAL A 122 8.46 -48.32 -42.31
CA VAL A 122 8.62 -49.75 -41.90
C VAL A 122 9.83 -50.21 -41.02
N GLN A 123 9.62 -50.20 -39.69
CA GLN A 123 9.39 -51.36 -38.78
C GLN A 123 10.16 -52.72 -38.90
N GLY A 124 10.69 -53.22 -37.77
CA GLY A 124 11.24 -54.57 -37.49
C GLY A 124 12.22 -54.48 -36.29
N GLY A 125 12.21 -55.28 -35.21
CA GLY A 125 12.31 -56.75 -35.06
C GLY A 125 13.75 -57.10 -34.56
N GLU A 126 14.08 -58.02 -33.64
CA GLU A 126 13.38 -59.00 -32.77
C GLU A 126 14.33 -59.44 -31.60
N ASN A 127 13.87 -60.32 -30.69
CA ASN A 127 14.66 -61.18 -29.75
C ASN A 127 15.36 -60.47 -28.55
N ALA A 128 15.25 -60.91 -27.28
CA ALA A 128 15.59 -62.19 -26.59
C ALA A 128 17.11 -62.34 -26.33
N THR A 129 17.64 -62.93 -25.24
CA THR A 129 17.17 -63.94 -24.24
C THR A 129 17.78 -63.71 -22.83
N GLY A 130 17.49 -64.57 -21.82
CA GLY A 130 18.31 -64.71 -20.59
C GLY A 130 17.56 -65.17 -19.33
N GLU A 131 17.93 -66.31 -18.73
CA GLU A 131 17.24 -66.92 -17.57
C GLU A 131 18.13 -67.12 -16.31
N ASN A 132 17.43 -67.37 -15.19
CA ASN A 132 17.80 -67.98 -13.88
C ASN A 132 17.76 -67.00 -12.67
N ALA A 133 16.92 -67.19 -11.63
CA ALA A 133 16.69 -68.32 -10.70
C ALA A 133 17.80 -68.43 -9.63
N THR A 134 17.57 -68.68 -8.33
CA THR A 134 16.42 -69.18 -7.51
C THR A 134 16.31 -68.38 -6.18
N GLY A 135 15.37 -68.54 -5.23
CA GLY A 135 14.11 -69.30 -5.14
C GLY A 135 13.65 -69.48 -3.66
N ASP A 136 12.34 -69.74 -3.44
CA ASP A 136 11.72 -70.37 -2.24
C ASP A 136 11.81 -69.69 -0.82
N ASN A 137 10.86 -69.84 0.12
CA ASN A 137 9.52 -70.48 0.11
C ASN A 137 8.50 -69.87 1.13
N LYS A 138 7.23 -70.27 0.97
CA LYS A 138 6.00 -70.22 1.82
C LYS A 138 6.11 -70.24 3.38
N PRO A 139 4.99 -70.04 4.17
CA PRO A 139 3.59 -69.65 3.87
C PRO A 139 3.02 -68.57 4.89
N GLN A 140 1.76 -68.40 5.37
CA GLN A 140 0.41 -69.00 5.18
C GLN A 140 -0.79 -68.02 5.50
N ALA A 141 -1.87 -68.59 6.08
CA ALA A 141 -3.09 -68.17 6.83
C ALA A 141 -2.92 -67.17 8.00
N GLU A 142 -3.92 -66.60 8.70
CA GLU A 142 -5.40 -66.37 8.73
C GLU A 142 -5.75 -66.11 10.23
N GLY A 143 -6.86 -65.51 10.68
CA GLY A 143 -7.95 -64.79 10.01
C GLY A 143 -9.15 -64.54 10.97
N GLY A 144 -9.83 -63.38 10.86
CA GLY A 144 -11.10 -63.05 11.54
C GLY A 144 -11.04 -62.70 13.05
N ASP A 145 -12.11 -62.17 13.68
CA ASP A 145 -13.27 -61.46 13.12
C ASP A 145 -14.11 -60.70 14.19
N ASN A 146 -14.91 -59.71 13.75
CA ASN A 146 -16.16 -59.17 14.35
C ASN A 146 -16.25 -58.53 15.78
N ASN A 147 -16.34 -57.18 15.78
CA ASN A 147 -17.51 -56.35 16.17
C ASN A 147 -18.08 -56.19 17.60
N ASN A 148 -18.59 -54.96 17.79
CA ASN A 148 -19.67 -54.45 18.67
C ASN A 148 -19.45 -54.21 20.19
N GLY A 149 -19.92 -53.03 20.65
CA GLY A 149 -20.12 -52.69 22.06
C GLY A 149 -20.28 -51.17 22.30
N GLN A 150 -21.49 -50.69 22.62
CA GLN A 150 -21.76 -49.31 23.08
C GLN A 150 -21.84 -49.27 24.61
N GLY A 151 -21.46 -48.16 25.27
CA GLY A 151 -21.65 -48.01 26.73
C GLY A 151 -21.22 -46.65 27.29
N VAL A 152 -22.18 -45.88 27.82
CA VAL A 152 -21.99 -44.53 28.41
C VAL A 152 -21.62 -44.62 29.90
N GLY A 153 -20.73 -43.76 30.40
CA GLY A 153 -20.58 -43.53 31.85
C GLY A 153 -19.35 -42.72 32.30
N GLY A 154 -19.55 -41.84 33.29
CA GLY A 154 -18.56 -41.16 34.13
C GLY A 154 -19.27 -40.67 35.41
N PRO A 155 -18.73 -39.75 36.24
CA PRO A 155 -17.36 -39.21 36.40
C PRO A 155 -16.78 -39.56 37.80
N ILE A 156 -15.68 -38.93 38.27
CA ILE A 156 -15.39 -38.52 39.69
C ILE A 156 -14.02 -37.78 39.80
N GLN A 157 -13.72 -37.19 40.97
CA GLN A 157 -12.64 -36.23 41.26
C GLN A 157 -11.48 -36.82 42.13
N GLU A 158 -10.67 -35.93 42.72
CA GLU A 158 -9.61 -36.12 43.75
C GLU A 158 -8.22 -36.59 43.24
N GLY A 159 -7.08 -36.18 43.84
CA GLY A 159 -6.87 -35.29 45.01
C GLY A 159 -5.40 -34.82 45.16
N GLN A 160 -5.12 -33.94 46.12
CA GLN A 160 -3.80 -33.30 46.34
C GLN A 160 -2.93 -34.05 47.38
N LYS A 161 -1.60 -33.87 47.36
CA LYS A 161 -0.80 -33.67 48.59
C LYS A 161 0.57 -32.98 48.38
N LEU A 162 1.10 -32.40 49.47
CA LEU A 162 2.47 -31.87 49.64
C LEU A 162 3.24 -32.70 50.70
N GLU A 163 4.57 -32.58 50.73
CA GLU A 163 5.50 -32.58 51.91
C GLU A 163 6.97 -32.63 51.37
N THR A 164 7.85 -31.61 51.47
CA THR A 164 8.60 -30.97 52.59
C THR A 164 9.83 -31.75 53.12
N ASN A 165 11.02 -31.12 53.19
CA ASN A 165 12.09 -31.34 54.21
C ASN A 165 13.33 -30.41 54.04
N GLN A 166 14.23 -30.37 55.05
CA GLN A 166 15.49 -29.57 55.15
C GLN A 166 16.62 -30.43 55.79
N GLY A 167 17.91 -30.06 55.87
CA GLY A 167 18.68 -28.88 55.40
C GLY A 167 19.74 -28.39 56.43
N ASN A 168 20.79 -27.66 55.98
CA ASN A 168 21.92 -27.08 56.76
C ASN A 168 22.92 -28.07 57.43
N PRO A 169 24.13 -27.64 57.86
CA PRO A 169 24.92 -26.41 57.59
C PRO A 169 26.42 -26.70 57.21
N GLU A 170 27.33 -25.79 57.56
CA GLU A 170 28.83 -25.78 57.48
C GLU A 170 29.46 -25.25 56.17
N ASP A 171 30.55 -24.47 56.17
CA ASP A 171 30.97 -23.27 56.94
C ASP A 171 32.39 -22.87 56.45
N ASP A 172 32.64 -21.60 56.08
CA ASP A 172 33.99 -20.99 56.08
C ASP A 172 33.90 -19.45 55.89
N GLU A 173 34.75 -18.67 56.57
CA GLU A 173 34.63 -17.20 56.72
C GLU A 173 35.79 -16.37 56.14
N ASN A 174 35.60 -15.03 56.10
CA ASN A 174 36.53 -13.89 55.90
C ASN A 174 36.44 -13.20 54.51
N ASN A 175 35.86 -11.99 54.43
CA ASN A 175 36.40 -10.64 54.77
C ASN A 175 37.34 -10.10 53.66
N GLU A 176 37.30 -8.82 53.24
CA GLU A 176 36.82 -7.59 53.92
C GLU A 176 35.92 -6.67 53.05
N GLU A 177 35.10 -5.88 53.76
CA GLU A 177 34.49 -4.53 53.52
C GLU A 177 34.55 -3.83 52.13
N GLY A 178 33.46 -3.12 51.76
CA GLY A 178 33.40 -2.38 50.47
C GLY A 178 32.37 -1.24 50.25
N GLY A 179 31.36 -1.04 51.12
CA GLY A 179 30.44 0.10 51.07
C GLY A 179 29.17 -0.09 50.22
N GLU A 180 28.02 0.29 50.79
CA GLU A 180 26.69 0.29 50.16
C GLU A 180 26.20 1.75 50.02
N ASP A 181 25.76 2.15 48.82
CA ASP A 181 24.97 3.37 48.61
C ASP A 181 23.55 2.96 48.18
N GLU A 182 22.56 3.15 49.06
CA GLU A 182 21.14 2.83 48.80
C GLU A 182 20.45 3.96 48.01
N ASP A 183 20.51 3.91 46.67
CA ASP A 183 19.75 4.84 45.82
C ASP A 183 18.25 4.41 45.75
N GLU A 184 17.40 5.12 46.50
CA GLU A 184 15.97 4.81 46.70
C GLU A 184 15.17 4.87 45.38
N VAL A 185 14.73 3.70 44.89
CA VAL A 185 13.94 3.61 43.63
C VAL A 185 12.53 4.20 43.83
N GLN A 186 12.41 5.51 43.58
CA GLN A 186 11.12 6.20 43.66
C GLN A 186 10.14 5.71 42.57
N PRO A 187 8.87 5.43 42.91
CA PRO A 187 7.89 4.95 41.94
C PRO A 187 7.49 6.06 40.97
N VAL A 188 7.70 5.82 39.67
CA VAL A 188 7.37 6.75 38.59
C VAL A 188 5.87 7.06 38.58
N GLN A 189 5.52 8.27 38.99
CA GLN A 189 4.15 8.79 38.93
C GLN A 189 3.73 9.02 37.46
N PRO A 190 2.54 8.59 37.02
CA PRO A 190 2.04 8.93 35.69
C PRO A 190 1.80 10.46 35.57
N PRO A 191 1.87 11.02 34.36
CA PRO A 191 1.72 12.46 34.15
C PRO A 191 0.34 12.95 34.60
N LYS A 192 0.32 13.99 35.43
CA LYS A 192 -0.92 14.59 35.96
C LYS A 192 -1.63 15.40 34.87
N PHE A 193 -2.74 14.89 34.37
CA PHE A 193 -3.67 15.65 33.55
C PHE A 193 -4.18 16.88 34.31
N ILE A 194 -3.89 18.08 33.79
CA ILE A 194 -4.43 19.34 34.33
C ILE A 194 -5.85 19.52 33.82
N VAL A 195 -6.82 19.03 34.60
CA VAL A 195 -8.25 19.29 34.34
C VAL A 195 -8.58 20.70 34.82
N HIS A 196 -8.87 21.61 33.88
CA HIS A 196 -9.41 22.92 34.21
C HIS A 196 -10.81 22.76 34.84
N PRO A 197 -11.06 23.27 36.06
CA PRO A 197 -12.36 23.14 36.71
C PRO A 197 -13.37 24.10 36.09
N ASN A 198 -14.41 23.55 35.45
CA ASN A 198 -15.55 24.33 34.98
C ASN A 198 -16.28 24.99 36.18
N PRO A 199 -16.74 26.26 36.07
CA PRO A 199 -17.38 26.96 37.17
C PRO A 199 -18.74 26.33 37.53
N LYS A 200 -19.02 26.19 38.83
CA LYS A 200 -20.31 25.66 39.31
C LYS A 200 -21.46 26.63 39.00
N PRO A 201 -22.60 26.16 38.46
CA PRO A 201 -23.81 26.97 38.36
C PRO A 201 -24.43 27.19 39.76
N THR A 202 -24.88 28.42 40.04
CA THR A 202 -25.53 28.76 41.31
C THR A 202 -27.04 28.52 41.21
N THR A 203 -27.57 27.60 42.02
CA THR A 203 -29.00 27.25 42.00
C THR A 203 -29.79 28.05 43.04
N THR A 204 -30.86 28.73 42.61
CA THR A 204 -31.92 29.23 43.50
C THR A 204 -33.29 28.88 42.91
N SER A 205 -34.16 28.23 43.68
CA SER A 205 -35.40 27.63 43.18
C SER A 205 -36.62 28.55 43.23
N GLN A 206 -37.50 28.44 42.23
CA GLN A 206 -38.95 28.58 42.39
C GLN A 206 -39.70 27.49 41.59
N LYS A 207 -40.99 27.29 41.89
CA LYS A 207 -41.75 26.04 41.63
C LYS A 207 -42.93 26.26 40.64
N PRO A 208 -43.25 25.32 39.74
CA PRO A 208 -44.32 25.48 38.74
C PRO A 208 -45.73 25.06 39.22
N PRO A 209 -46.79 25.59 38.59
CA PRO A 209 -48.15 25.03 38.56
C PRO A 209 -48.42 24.22 37.26
N ALA A 210 -49.56 23.54 37.19
CA ALA A 210 -49.96 22.64 36.08
C ALA A 210 -51.41 22.95 35.56
N PRO A 211 -52.17 22.07 34.84
CA PRO A 211 -52.31 22.25 33.37
C PRO A 211 -53.74 22.20 32.78
N THR A 212 -53.88 22.58 31.49
CA THR A 212 -55.01 22.28 30.55
C THR A 212 -56.40 22.91 30.87
N PRO A 213 -57.43 22.92 29.98
CA PRO A 213 -57.68 22.10 28.76
C PRO A 213 -58.06 22.87 27.45
N ALA A 214 -58.56 22.13 26.45
CA ALA A 214 -58.60 22.46 25.02
C ALA A 214 -59.96 22.94 24.44
N LYS A 215 -59.93 23.35 23.14
CA LYS A 215 -60.95 23.33 22.06
C LYS A 215 -60.22 23.68 20.73
N GLU A 216 -60.43 23.15 19.51
CA GLU A 216 -61.45 22.34 18.80
C GLU A 216 -62.18 23.15 17.68
N ASN A 217 -62.39 22.50 16.52
CA ASN A 217 -63.24 22.84 15.33
C ASN A 217 -62.68 23.62 14.10
N ASP A 218 -62.60 22.86 12.98
CA ASP A 218 -63.28 23.06 11.67
C ASP A 218 -62.83 24.02 10.52
N LYS A 219 -62.52 23.38 9.38
CA LYS A 219 -63.15 23.48 8.02
C LYS A 219 -62.70 24.47 6.92
N GLU A 220 -62.30 23.83 5.81
CA GLU A 220 -62.77 23.98 4.39
C GLU A 220 -62.33 25.11 3.42
N LYS A 221 -62.02 24.63 2.19
CA LYS A 221 -62.33 25.15 0.83
C LYS A 221 -61.47 26.22 0.12
N GLU A 222 -60.78 25.73 -0.92
CA GLU A 222 -60.87 26.14 -2.34
C GLU A 222 -61.35 27.57 -2.70
N LYS A 223 -60.58 28.31 -3.52
CA LYS A 223 -60.77 28.30 -5.00
C LYS A 223 -59.72 29.08 -5.81
N GLU A 224 -59.78 28.93 -7.13
CA GLU A 224 -58.91 29.55 -8.14
C GLU A 224 -59.19 31.05 -8.39
N ASN A 225 -58.30 31.75 -9.11
CA ASN A 225 -58.70 32.64 -10.20
C ASN A 225 -57.55 32.96 -11.18
N HIS A 226 -57.90 33.51 -12.36
CA HIS A 226 -57.11 33.55 -13.60
C HIS A 226 -56.70 34.99 -14.04
N ASP A 227 -55.67 35.04 -14.92
CA ASP A 227 -55.36 36.02 -16.00
C ASP A 227 -55.31 37.54 -15.77
N ASN A 228 -54.28 38.22 -16.34
CA ASN A 228 -54.40 38.90 -17.67
C ASN A 228 -53.13 39.67 -18.16
N HIS A 229 -52.68 39.30 -19.37
CA HIS A 229 -52.29 40.09 -20.57
C HIS A 229 -51.38 41.37 -20.62
N ASP A 230 -50.55 41.36 -21.69
CA ASP A 230 -50.20 42.40 -22.70
C ASP A 230 -49.06 43.46 -22.55
N ASP A 231 -47.90 43.11 -23.14
CA ASP A 231 -47.35 43.57 -24.44
C ASP A 231 -47.20 45.05 -24.88
N ASN A 232 -46.02 45.31 -25.52
CA ASN A 232 -45.62 46.24 -26.62
C ASN A 232 -44.19 46.79 -26.33
N LYS A 233 -43.25 47.09 -27.26
CA LYS A 233 -43.06 47.05 -28.74
C LYS A 233 -41.52 47.15 -28.99
N ALA A 234 -40.79 46.31 -29.74
CA ALA A 234 -40.75 46.01 -31.18
C ALA A 234 -40.04 47.05 -32.11
N ASN A 235 -39.14 46.54 -32.99
CA ASN A 235 -38.61 47.11 -34.26
C ASN A 235 -37.59 48.28 -34.25
N GLU A 236 -36.63 48.43 -35.19
CA GLU A 236 -35.92 47.48 -36.11
C GLU A 236 -34.74 48.15 -36.90
N GLU A 237 -33.99 47.32 -37.68
CA GLU A 237 -33.20 47.60 -38.91
C GLU A 237 -31.80 48.30 -38.90
N HIS A 238 -31.04 47.99 -39.98
CA HIS A 238 -29.65 48.36 -40.31
C HIS A 238 -29.59 49.63 -41.24
N LYS A 239 -28.46 50.21 -41.70
CA LYS A 239 -27.20 49.65 -42.26
C LYS A 239 -26.17 50.75 -42.62
N ASP A 240 -24.89 50.36 -42.81
CA ASP A 240 -23.76 51.04 -43.52
C ASP A 240 -23.53 52.57 -43.32
N ASN A 241 -22.31 53.07 -43.04
CA ASN A 241 -21.09 52.84 -43.82
C ASN A 241 -19.79 53.21 -43.07
N GLY A 242 -18.61 52.86 -43.64
CA GLY A 242 -17.33 52.77 -42.93
C GLY A 242 -16.61 54.05 -42.45
N GLY A 243 -15.66 53.87 -41.52
CA GLY A 243 -14.72 54.88 -41.03
C GLY A 243 -13.63 54.26 -40.13
N ASP A 244 -12.38 54.27 -40.59
CA ASP A 244 -11.23 53.61 -39.94
C ASP A 244 -10.65 54.43 -38.76
N LYS A 245 -10.45 53.76 -37.61
CA LYS A 245 -9.25 53.98 -36.76
C LYS A 245 -9.04 52.87 -35.72
N ASN A 246 -7.94 52.15 -35.88
CA ASN A 246 -7.45 51.13 -34.96
C ASN A 246 -7.00 51.72 -33.61
N LYS A 247 -7.54 51.21 -32.49
CA LYS A 247 -6.90 51.24 -31.18
C LYS A 247 -7.29 50.00 -30.36
N GLN A 248 -6.39 49.03 -30.32
CA GLN A 248 -6.58 47.74 -29.67
C GLN A 248 -6.28 47.84 -28.16
N GLU A 249 -7.30 47.85 -27.32
CA GLU A 249 -7.14 47.76 -25.86
C GLU A 249 -7.19 46.28 -25.43
N THR A 250 -6.17 45.85 -24.69
CA THR A 250 -6.04 44.49 -24.17
C THR A 250 -6.99 44.25 -23.00
N PRO A 251 -7.71 43.11 -22.94
CA PRO A 251 -8.49 42.75 -21.76
C PRO A 251 -7.61 42.67 -20.51
N ASN A 252 -8.06 43.25 -19.39
CA ASN A 252 -7.37 43.09 -18.11
C ASN A 252 -7.51 41.65 -17.61
N GLU A 253 -6.39 40.94 -17.52
CA GLU A 253 -6.31 39.62 -16.88
C GLU A 253 -6.30 39.80 -15.35
N GLY A 254 -7.47 40.04 -14.76
CA GLY A 254 -7.56 40.56 -13.40
C GLY A 254 -8.91 40.47 -12.69
N ASP A 255 -9.69 39.41 -12.91
CA ASP A 255 -10.78 39.01 -11.99
C ASP A 255 -11.15 37.52 -12.17
N LYS A 256 -10.30 36.64 -11.64
CA LYS A 256 -10.74 35.30 -11.21
C LYS A 256 -10.99 35.35 -9.70
N PRO A 257 -12.14 34.88 -9.18
CA PRO A 257 -12.33 34.71 -7.75
C PRO A 257 -11.19 33.87 -7.17
N LYS A 258 -10.65 34.26 -6.01
CA LYS A 258 -9.71 33.40 -5.28
C LYS A 258 -10.45 32.14 -4.85
N GLU A 259 -9.84 30.98 -5.09
CA GLU A 259 -10.38 29.67 -4.71
C GLU A 259 -10.24 29.45 -3.19
N GLU A 260 -10.96 30.24 -2.38
CA GLU A 260 -10.82 30.21 -0.93
C GLU A 260 -11.27 28.86 -0.35
N PHE A 261 -10.42 28.31 0.53
CA PHE A 261 -10.72 27.08 1.26
C PHE A 261 -11.67 27.42 2.42
N PRO A 262 -12.75 26.64 2.66
CA PRO A 262 -13.78 27.00 3.62
C PRO A 262 -13.24 27.20 5.04
N SER A 263 -13.24 28.45 5.49
CA SER A 263 -12.62 28.93 6.73
C SER A 263 -13.58 28.87 7.93
N THR A 264 -14.25 27.73 8.12
CA THR A 264 -15.08 27.46 9.30
C THR A 264 -14.23 26.99 10.47
N THR A 265 -14.12 27.81 11.50
CA THR A 265 -13.54 27.41 12.79
C THR A 265 -14.42 26.33 13.46
N PRO A 266 -13.83 25.27 14.05
CA PRO A 266 -14.60 24.27 14.78
C PRO A 266 -15.37 24.91 15.94
N ASN A 267 -16.68 24.68 16.03
CA ASN A 267 -17.45 24.96 17.23
C ASN A 267 -17.33 23.73 18.16
N PRO A 268 -16.75 23.83 19.37
CA PRO A 268 -16.59 22.67 20.26
C PRO A 268 -17.92 22.02 20.68
N ASN A 269 -19.06 22.70 20.49
CA ASN A 269 -20.40 22.20 20.80
C ASN A 269 -21.14 21.59 19.59
N ASP A 270 -20.55 21.63 18.38
CA ASP A 270 -21.08 21.01 17.17
C ASP A 270 -19.94 20.33 16.41
N ILE A 271 -19.85 19.00 16.58
CA ILE A 271 -18.80 18.15 15.98
C ILE A 271 -18.81 18.24 14.44
N CYS A 272 -19.95 18.58 13.83
CA CYS A 272 -20.12 18.70 12.39
C CYS A 272 -20.10 20.16 11.88
N ALA A 273 -19.80 21.14 12.73
CA ALA A 273 -19.52 22.50 12.30
C ALA A 273 -18.35 22.51 11.31
N GLY A 274 -18.56 23.12 10.13
CA GLY A 274 -17.57 23.16 9.06
C GLY A 274 -17.38 21.86 8.26
N PHE A 275 -18.13 20.80 8.56
CA PHE A 275 -18.08 19.58 7.75
C PHE A 275 -18.64 19.86 6.33
N PRO A 276 -17.95 19.43 5.26
CA PRO A 276 -18.33 19.80 3.89
C PRO A 276 -19.63 19.11 3.44
N ASN A 277 -20.32 19.74 2.49
CA ASN A 277 -21.51 19.17 1.89
C ASN A 277 -21.15 18.00 0.96
N LEU A 278 -21.76 16.83 1.18
CA LEU A 278 -21.56 15.60 0.41
C LEU A 278 -22.67 15.32 -0.62
N ASN A 279 -23.52 16.31 -0.95
CA ASN A 279 -24.56 16.16 -1.98
C ASN A 279 -23.97 15.66 -3.32
N GLY A 280 -24.45 14.51 -3.79
CA GLY A 280 -23.95 13.86 -5.02
C GLY A 280 -22.69 13.02 -4.82
N ILE A 281 -22.32 12.70 -3.58
CA ILE A 281 -21.09 11.98 -3.22
C ILE A 281 -21.45 10.84 -2.25
N THR A 282 -21.20 9.60 -2.65
CA THR A 282 -21.38 8.42 -1.78
C THR A 282 -20.02 7.90 -1.33
N LEU A 283 -19.86 7.67 -0.03
CA LEU A 283 -18.77 6.87 0.51
C LEU A 283 -19.07 5.38 0.36
N VAL A 284 -18.09 4.66 -0.17
CA VAL A 284 -18.03 3.20 -0.22
C VAL A 284 -16.84 2.78 0.66
N MET A 285 -17.14 2.18 1.81
CA MET A 285 -16.17 1.77 2.82
C MET A 285 -16.00 0.24 2.81
N LYS A 286 -14.82 -0.24 2.41
CA LYS A 286 -14.50 -1.68 2.36
C LYS A 286 -13.95 -2.17 3.70
N THR A 287 -14.37 -3.35 4.14
CA THR A 287 -13.76 -4.08 5.26
C THR A 287 -13.73 -5.59 4.99
N GLY A 288 -13.20 -6.37 5.94
CA GLY A 288 -13.41 -7.81 6.03
C GLY A 288 -14.03 -8.17 7.39
N ALA A 289 -14.83 -9.22 7.46
CA ALA A 289 -15.66 -9.52 8.63
C ALA A 289 -14.86 -9.94 9.89
N THR A 290 -13.59 -10.26 9.71
CA THR A 290 -12.59 -10.50 10.77
C THR A 290 -12.06 -9.20 11.40
N GLU A 291 -12.11 -8.09 10.67
CA GLU A 291 -11.58 -6.78 11.06
C GLU A 291 -12.67 -5.71 11.29
N ALA A 292 -13.89 -5.93 10.79
CA ALA A 292 -15.00 -4.98 10.86
C ALA A 292 -15.20 -4.41 12.28
N PHE A 293 -15.09 -5.24 13.31
CA PHE A 293 -15.26 -4.85 14.72
C PHE A 293 -13.99 -4.28 15.39
N SER A 294 -12.80 -4.39 14.80
CA SER A 294 -11.58 -3.76 15.31
C SER A 294 -11.28 -2.42 14.62
N LYS A 295 -11.58 -2.31 13.33
CA LYS A 295 -11.25 -1.14 12.49
C LYS A 295 -12.39 -0.10 12.41
N LEU A 296 -13.58 -0.49 11.94
CA LEU A 296 -14.67 0.47 11.67
C LEU A 296 -15.14 1.32 12.87
N PRO A 297 -15.20 0.83 14.13
CA PRO A 297 -15.68 1.64 15.24
C PRO A 297 -14.89 2.93 15.45
N ALA A 298 -13.59 2.94 15.16
CA ALA A 298 -12.79 4.17 15.22
C ALA A 298 -13.34 5.22 14.24
N HIS A 299 -13.49 4.87 12.96
CA HIS A 299 -14.02 5.76 11.92
C HIS A 299 -15.46 6.24 12.21
N LEU A 300 -16.35 5.33 12.62
CA LEU A 300 -17.74 5.64 12.96
C LEU A 300 -17.86 6.59 14.16
N LEU A 301 -16.91 6.52 15.11
CA LEU A 301 -16.81 7.43 16.26
C LEU A 301 -15.93 8.66 15.99
N THR A 302 -15.39 8.85 14.77
CA THR A 302 -14.48 9.96 14.45
C THR A 302 -14.82 10.63 13.10
N SER A 303 -14.11 10.29 12.02
CA SER A 303 -14.17 10.97 10.72
C SER A 303 -15.44 10.70 9.93
N LEU A 304 -16.24 9.71 10.31
CA LEU A 304 -17.53 9.40 9.67
C LEU A 304 -18.76 9.90 10.45
N GLN A 305 -18.61 10.49 11.65
CA GLN A 305 -19.76 10.96 12.46
C GLN A 305 -20.73 11.89 11.70
N CYS A 306 -20.22 12.65 10.73
CA CYS A 306 -20.98 13.62 9.94
C CYS A 306 -21.40 13.09 8.54
N VAL A 307 -20.96 11.89 8.18
CA VAL A 307 -21.27 11.23 6.90
C VAL A 307 -22.61 10.52 7.02
N LYS A 308 -23.68 11.21 6.60
CA LYS A 308 -25.07 10.72 6.75
C LYS A 308 -25.42 9.51 5.89
N ASP A 309 -24.66 9.27 4.81
CA ASP A 309 -24.91 8.22 3.85
C ASP A 309 -23.58 7.54 3.47
N VAL A 310 -23.38 6.33 3.98
CA VAL A 310 -22.21 5.49 3.75
C VAL A 310 -22.67 4.08 3.42
N LEU A 311 -22.12 3.51 2.37
CA LEU A 311 -22.22 2.09 2.08
C LEU A 311 -21.01 1.39 2.69
N ILE A 312 -21.22 0.45 3.60
CA ILE A 312 -20.14 -0.38 4.15
C ILE A 312 -20.28 -1.78 3.56
N PHE A 313 -19.20 -2.27 2.95
CA PHE A 313 -19.16 -3.57 2.27
C PHE A 313 -18.11 -4.49 2.89
N SER A 314 -18.44 -5.78 2.98
CA SER A 314 -17.63 -6.82 3.62
C SER A 314 -17.76 -8.17 2.91
N ASP A 315 -17.00 -9.16 3.39
CA ASP A 315 -17.15 -10.58 3.07
C ASP A 315 -18.15 -11.31 4.01
N LEU A 316 -18.95 -10.56 4.80
CA LEU A 316 -20.06 -11.11 5.57
C LEU A 316 -21.08 -10.02 5.91
N GLU A 317 -22.37 -10.38 5.90
CA GLU A 317 -23.46 -9.55 6.40
C GLU A 317 -23.34 -9.35 7.93
N GLN A 318 -23.14 -8.10 8.37
CA GLN A 318 -22.90 -7.75 9.77
C GLN A 318 -23.58 -6.42 10.15
N GLN A 319 -23.68 -6.14 11.45
CA GLN A 319 -24.29 -4.91 11.98
C GLN A 319 -23.42 -4.32 13.11
N ILE A 320 -23.06 -3.04 13.02
CA ILE A 320 -22.37 -2.29 14.08
C ILE A 320 -23.21 -1.06 14.45
N GLY A 321 -23.96 -1.18 15.55
CA GLY A 321 -24.90 -0.16 16.00
C GLY A 321 -26.01 0.06 14.98
N SER A 322 -26.10 1.28 14.44
CA SER A 322 -27.00 1.64 13.33
C SER A 322 -26.48 1.28 11.94
N HIS A 323 -25.22 0.88 11.80
CA HIS A 323 -24.57 0.70 10.50
C HIS A 323 -24.63 -0.76 10.04
N HIS A 324 -25.27 -0.96 8.89
CA HIS A 324 -25.37 -2.23 8.18
C HIS A 324 -24.09 -2.43 7.35
N ILE A 325 -23.50 -3.62 7.41
CA ILE A 325 -22.23 -3.97 6.78
C ILE A 325 -22.53 -5.08 5.78
N ILE A 326 -22.84 -4.65 4.56
CA ILE A 326 -23.46 -5.47 3.53
C ILE A 326 -22.47 -6.53 3.04
N ASP A 327 -22.94 -7.77 2.95
CA ASP A 327 -22.22 -8.84 2.27
C ASP A 327 -22.15 -8.52 0.77
N VAL A 328 -20.94 -8.25 0.27
CA VAL A 328 -20.72 -7.94 -1.14
C VAL A 328 -20.28 -9.16 -1.94
N LEU A 329 -20.22 -10.33 -1.30
CA LEU A 329 -19.92 -11.62 -1.94
C LEU A 329 -21.14 -12.56 -1.91
N ASP A 330 -22.34 -12.02 -1.63
CA ASP A 330 -23.60 -12.78 -1.53
C ASP A 330 -24.08 -13.36 -2.88
N ASN A 331 -23.64 -12.76 -3.98
CA ASN A 331 -24.01 -13.07 -5.36
C ASN A 331 -22.87 -13.69 -6.21
N VAL A 332 -21.67 -13.94 -5.65
CA VAL A 332 -20.56 -14.61 -6.35
C VAL A 332 -21.00 -16.00 -6.80
N LYS A 333 -20.80 -16.33 -8.08
CA LYS A 333 -21.35 -17.55 -8.70
C LYS A 333 -20.63 -18.83 -8.25
N GLU A 334 -21.33 -19.96 -8.31
CA GLU A 334 -20.82 -21.25 -7.82
C GLU A 334 -19.54 -21.69 -8.57
N ASP A 335 -19.41 -21.44 -9.87
CA ASP A 335 -18.24 -21.77 -10.68
C ASP A 335 -16.98 -20.94 -10.34
N VAL A 336 -17.16 -19.77 -9.73
CA VAL A 336 -16.08 -19.04 -9.06
C VAL A 336 -15.75 -19.71 -7.73
N GLN A 337 -16.72 -19.91 -6.83
CA GLN A 337 -16.43 -20.39 -5.46
C GLN A 337 -15.93 -21.86 -5.40
N LYS A 338 -16.37 -22.72 -6.31
CA LYS A 338 -16.31 -24.19 -6.16
C LYS A 338 -14.90 -24.74 -6.32
N GLY A 339 -14.38 -25.29 -5.22
CA GLY A 339 -13.06 -25.95 -5.17
C GLY A 339 -11.89 -24.98 -5.00
N ARG A 340 -12.15 -23.70 -4.73
CA ARG A 340 -11.14 -22.66 -4.48
C ARG A 340 -10.95 -22.43 -2.99
N LYS A 341 -9.69 -22.26 -2.58
CA LYS A 341 -9.34 -22.09 -1.16
C LYS A 341 -9.54 -20.65 -0.67
N GLU A 342 -9.54 -19.70 -1.60
CA GLU A 342 -9.87 -18.29 -1.35
C GLU A 342 -11.24 -18.16 -0.68
N PHE A 343 -12.19 -19.04 -1.00
CA PHE A 343 -13.54 -19.05 -0.42
C PHE A 343 -13.70 -19.98 0.82
N ASP A 344 -12.64 -20.68 1.26
CA ASP A 344 -12.71 -21.45 2.52
C ASP A 344 -12.93 -20.51 3.73
N LEU A 345 -12.32 -19.31 3.71
CA LEU A 345 -12.54 -18.27 4.71
C LEU A 345 -13.99 -17.78 4.69
N TYR A 346 -14.51 -17.40 3.52
CA TYR A 346 -15.92 -16.98 3.35
C TYR A 346 -16.90 -18.02 3.89
N LYS A 347 -16.68 -19.30 3.53
CA LYS A 347 -17.48 -20.42 4.01
C LYS A 347 -17.41 -20.60 5.53
N ALA A 348 -16.23 -20.44 6.15
CA ALA A 348 -16.08 -20.48 7.59
C ALA A 348 -16.78 -19.29 8.27
N GLN A 349 -16.68 -18.08 7.69
CA GLN A 349 -17.35 -16.88 8.18
C GLN A 349 -18.88 -17.04 8.17
N LYS A 350 -19.44 -17.48 7.04
CA LYS A 350 -20.89 -17.70 6.83
C LYS A 350 -21.46 -18.85 7.68
N THR A 351 -20.63 -19.77 8.18
CA THR A 351 -21.05 -20.90 9.03
C THR A 351 -20.71 -20.72 10.52
N CYS A 352 -20.02 -19.64 10.89
CA CYS A 352 -19.64 -19.34 12.27
C CYS A 352 -20.87 -18.93 13.12
N PRO A 353 -21.22 -19.66 14.20
CA PRO A 353 -22.38 -19.35 15.04
C PRO A 353 -22.06 -18.38 16.20
N ILE A 354 -20.87 -17.80 16.21
CA ILE A 354 -20.26 -17.00 17.29
C ILE A 354 -19.44 -15.84 16.68
N PRO A 355 -18.81 -14.92 17.45
CA PRO A 355 -18.00 -13.86 16.86
C PRO A 355 -16.83 -14.39 16.01
N GLN A 356 -16.60 -13.79 14.85
CA GLN A 356 -15.69 -14.30 13.81
C GLN A 356 -14.29 -14.65 14.31
N LYS A 357 -13.74 -13.85 15.23
CA LYS A 357 -12.44 -14.07 15.90
C LYS A 357 -12.25 -15.49 16.45
N TYR A 358 -13.32 -16.22 16.80
CA TYR A 358 -13.23 -17.60 17.30
C TYR A 358 -13.23 -18.67 16.20
N CYS A 359 -13.81 -18.38 15.03
CA CYS A 359 -13.89 -19.33 13.91
C CYS A 359 -12.75 -19.17 12.90
N THR A 360 -12.19 -17.97 12.78
CA THR A 360 -11.21 -17.62 11.74
C THR A 360 -9.80 -17.36 12.28
N ALA A 361 -9.54 -17.63 13.57
CA ALA A 361 -8.28 -17.24 14.24
C ALA A 361 -7.01 -17.71 13.52
N ASP A 362 -6.98 -18.97 13.09
CA ASP A 362 -5.86 -19.59 12.40
C ASP A 362 -5.99 -19.53 10.86
N MET A 363 -7.02 -18.88 10.34
CA MET A 363 -7.32 -18.84 8.90
C MET A 363 -6.59 -17.70 8.21
N LYS A 364 -5.76 -18.06 7.22
CA LYS A 364 -5.14 -17.12 6.28
C LYS A 364 -6.04 -16.95 5.04
N GLY A 365 -5.68 -16.00 4.18
CA GLY A 365 -6.38 -15.77 2.91
C GLY A 365 -7.42 -14.66 2.93
N GLY A 366 -7.43 -13.78 3.94
CA GLY A 366 -8.26 -12.56 3.92
C GLY A 366 -8.03 -11.72 2.67
N TRP A 367 -6.75 -11.51 2.29
CA TRP A 367 -6.38 -10.83 1.04
C TRP A 367 -6.80 -11.62 -0.22
N ASP A 368 -6.64 -12.95 -0.21
CA ASP A 368 -7.01 -13.83 -1.32
C ASP A 368 -8.53 -13.82 -1.60
N LEU A 369 -9.34 -13.56 -0.59
CA LEU A 369 -10.79 -13.34 -0.69
C LEU A 369 -11.14 -11.90 -1.05
N ASP A 370 -10.40 -10.92 -0.53
CA ASP A 370 -10.70 -9.50 -0.66
C ASP A 370 -10.70 -9.00 -2.12
N LYS A 371 -9.81 -9.55 -2.96
CA LYS A 371 -9.72 -9.20 -4.39
C LYS A 371 -11.03 -9.32 -5.17
N TYR A 372 -11.93 -10.22 -4.76
CA TYR A 372 -13.24 -10.42 -5.41
C TYR A 372 -14.21 -9.25 -5.11
N LYS A 373 -14.09 -8.59 -3.95
CA LYS A 373 -15.05 -7.53 -3.52
C LYS A 373 -15.11 -6.34 -4.48
N PHE A 374 -14.01 -6.00 -5.14
CA PHE A 374 -13.83 -4.73 -5.84
C PHE A 374 -14.91 -4.46 -6.90
N LEU A 375 -15.20 -5.41 -7.79
CA LEU A 375 -16.19 -5.20 -8.86
C LEU A 375 -17.63 -5.42 -8.36
N HIS A 376 -17.84 -6.31 -7.39
CA HIS A 376 -19.13 -6.43 -6.72
C HIS A 376 -19.52 -5.15 -5.97
N MET A 377 -18.56 -4.44 -5.34
CA MET A 377 -18.80 -3.12 -4.74
C MET A 377 -19.24 -2.07 -5.77
N ILE A 378 -18.78 -2.13 -7.03
CA ILE A 378 -19.21 -1.22 -8.10
C ILE A 378 -20.68 -1.47 -8.46
N GLU A 379 -21.06 -2.73 -8.70
CA GLU A 379 -22.46 -3.09 -8.96
C GLU A 379 -23.37 -2.73 -7.79
N ARG A 380 -22.98 -3.10 -6.56
CA ARG A 380 -23.78 -2.89 -5.34
C ARG A 380 -23.90 -1.41 -4.97
N ALA A 381 -22.84 -0.61 -5.17
CA ALA A 381 -22.89 0.84 -4.96
C ALA A 381 -23.83 1.51 -5.95
N TRP A 382 -23.75 1.17 -7.24
CA TRP A 382 -24.67 1.71 -8.25
C TRP A 382 -26.13 1.29 -7.99
N GLN A 383 -26.38 0.03 -7.63
CA GLN A 383 -27.73 -0.45 -7.30
C GLN A 383 -28.34 0.30 -6.10
N LEU A 384 -27.55 0.59 -5.07
CA LEU A 384 -28.03 1.21 -3.82
C LEU A 384 -28.07 2.73 -3.89
N ARG A 385 -27.17 3.37 -4.66
CA ARG A 385 -27.02 4.82 -4.79
C ARG A 385 -26.68 5.21 -6.24
N PRO A 386 -27.59 5.01 -7.21
CA PRO A 386 -27.32 5.36 -8.60
C PRO A 386 -27.19 6.88 -8.80
N TYR A 387 -26.61 7.28 -9.94
CA TYR A 387 -26.51 8.67 -10.42
C TYR A 387 -25.77 9.67 -9.50
N GLN A 388 -24.96 9.19 -8.54
CA GLN A 388 -24.07 10.06 -7.77
C GLN A 388 -22.95 10.60 -8.67
N LYS A 389 -22.56 11.87 -8.48
CA LYS A 389 -21.47 12.51 -9.23
C LYS A 389 -20.12 11.87 -8.92
N TRP A 390 -19.89 11.52 -7.66
CA TRP A 390 -18.67 10.86 -7.20
C TRP A 390 -18.99 9.66 -6.32
N TYR A 391 -18.28 8.55 -6.56
CA TYR A 391 -18.17 7.43 -5.63
C TYR A 391 -16.76 7.49 -5.04
N VAL A 392 -16.66 7.60 -3.72
CA VAL A 392 -15.41 7.66 -2.96
C VAL A 392 -15.19 6.30 -2.34
N PHE A 393 -14.08 5.65 -2.65
CA PHE A 393 -13.72 4.33 -2.12
C PHE A 393 -12.58 4.47 -1.11
N ALA A 394 -12.74 3.82 0.03
CA ALA A 394 -11.75 3.77 1.10
C ALA A 394 -11.87 2.43 1.86
N GLU A 395 -10.85 2.10 2.64
CA GLU A 395 -10.79 0.88 3.44
C GLU A 395 -10.87 1.20 4.94
N ALA A 396 -11.19 0.21 5.77
CA ALA A 396 -11.47 0.42 7.20
C ALA A 396 -10.25 0.87 8.03
N ASP A 397 -9.05 0.88 7.44
CA ASP A 397 -7.79 1.44 7.94
C ASP A 397 -7.30 2.62 7.07
N SER A 398 -8.21 3.31 6.38
CA SER A 398 -7.93 4.50 5.57
C SER A 398 -8.61 5.75 6.11
N TYR A 399 -7.84 6.73 6.57
CA TYR A 399 -8.37 8.04 7.01
C TYR A 399 -8.70 8.93 5.81
N ILE A 400 -9.79 9.71 5.90
CA ILE A 400 -10.20 10.68 4.87
C ILE A 400 -10.29 12.08 5.50
N PHE A 401 -9.48 13.02 4.98
CA PHE A 401 -9.58 14.43 5.33
C PHE A 401 -10.68 15.09 4.48
N TRP A 402 -11.92 15.03 4.97
CA TRP A 402 -13.10 15.45 4.20
C TRP A 402 -13.01 16.87 3.61
N PRO A 403 -12.60 17.92 4.34
CA PRO A 403 -12.48 19.26 3.76
C PRO A 403 -11.51 19.30 2.57
N ASN A 404 -10.38 18.59 2.67
CA ASN A 404 -9.38 18.48 1.60
C ASN A 404 -9.94 17.74 0.38
N LEU A 405 -10.60 16.59 0.58
CA LEU A 405 -11.22 15.80 -0.49
C LEU A 405 -12.27 16.61 -1.27
N ILE A 406 -13.20 17.25 -0.57
CA ILE A 406 -14.31 17.96 -1.22
C ILE A 406 -13.83 19.24 -1.92
N TRP A 407 -12.82 19.93 -1.38
CA TRP A 407 -12.20 21.05 -2.11
C TRP A 407 -11.47 20.58 -3.37
N PHE A 408 -10.72 19.47 -3.30
CA PHE A 408 -10.02 18.87 -4.44
C PHE A 408 -10.99 18.45 -5.57
N LEU A 409 -12.05 17.71 -5.23
CA LEU A 409 -13.08 17.24 -6.18
C LEU A 409 -13.84 18.38 -6.89
N ASN A 410 -13.89 19.56 -6.29
CA ASN A 410 -14.56 20.73 -6.87
C ASN A 410 -13.62 21.68 -7.63
N ASN A 411 -12.36 21.80 -7.23
CA ASN A 411 -11.45 22.83 -7.75
C ASN A 411 -10.27 22.28 -8.59
N LYS A 412 -9.98 20.97 -8.54
CA LYS A 412 -8.78 20.39 -9.19
C LYS A 412 -9.06 19.17 -10.06
N VAL A 413 -10.18 18.48 -9.86
CA VAL A 413 -10.59 17.34 -10.70
C VAL A 413 -11.55 17.80 -11.80
N ASN A 414 -11.17 17.62 -13.07
CA ASN A 414 -12.06 17.89 -14.19
C ASN A 414 -13.17 16.81 -14.30
N ALA A 415 -14.33 17.06 -13.69
CA ALA A 415 -15.47 16.15 -13.75
C ALA A 415 -15.94 15.83 -15.20
N THR A 416 -15.75 16.75 -16.16
CA THR A 416 -16.18 16.53 -17.56
C THR A 416 -15.37 15.45 -18.29
N GLU A 417 -14.16 15.12 -17.80
CA GLU A 417 -13.39 13.98 -18.29
C GLU A 417 -13.87 12.64 -17.72
N THR A 418 -14.85 12.65 -16.81
CA THR A 418 -15.38 11.49 -16.07
C THR A 418 -14.26 10.60 -15.46
N PRO A 419 -13.34 11.16 -14.65
CA PRO A 419 -12.10 10.49 -14.30
C PRO A 419 -12.25 9.40 -13.22
N TYR A 420 -11.22 8.55 -13.16
CA TYR A 420 -10.87 7.67 -12.05
C TYR A 420 -9.55 8.22 -11.47
N VAL A 421 -9.48 8.50 -10.17
CA VAL A 421 -8.34 9.23 -9.56
C VAL A 421 -7.93 8.58 -8.24
N GLY A 422 -6.62 8.48 -7.99
CA GLY A 422 -6.07 8.00 -6.71
C GLY A 422 -4.54 8.00 -6.70
N SER A 423 -3.94 7.22 -5.80
CA SER A 423 -2.49 6.98 -5.79
C SER A 423 -2.14 5.89 -6.82
N VAL A 424 -1.45 6.24 -7.91
CA VAL A 424 -1.20 5.29 -9.01
C VAL A 424 -0.05 4.33 -8.70
N ALA A 425 -0.39 3.04 -8.69
CA ALA A 425 0.51 1.89 -8.72
C ALA A 425 0.57 1.28 -10.15
N MET A 426 1.46 0.31 -10.37
CA MET A 426 1.75 -0.26 -11.69
C MET A 426 1.97 -1.78 -11.59
N LEU A 427 1.14 -2.56 -12.29
CA LEU A 427 1.25 -4.03 -12.35
C LEU A 427 1.06 -4.49 -13.79
N LYS A 428 1.92 -5.40 -14.28
CA LYS A 428 1.87 -5.94 -15.66
C LYS A 428 1.78 -4.85 -16.76
N GLY A 429 2.37 -3.67 -16.51
CA GLY A 429 2.32 -2.51 -17.41
C GLY A 429 1.02 -1.71 -17.40
N THR A 430 0.06 -2.06 -16.53
CA THR A 430 -1.21 -1.34 -16.36
C THR A 430 -1.15 -0.44 -15.11
N PRO A 431 -1.43 0.88 -15.23
CA PRO A 431 -1.59 1.75 -14.07
C PRO A 431 -2.97 1.54 -13.42
N PHE A 432 -3.00 1.50 -12.10
CA PHE A 432 -4.23 1.38 -11.29
C PHE A 432 -4.14 2.26 -10.04
N ALA A 433 -5.26 2.68 -9.46
CA ALA A 433 -5.22 3.35 -8.15
C ALA A 433 -5.09 2.28 -7.06
N HIS A 434 -4.11 2.41 -6.17
CA HIS A 434 -3.92 1.52 -5.04
C HIS A 434 -5.13 1.57 -4.11
N GLY A 435 -5.79 0.42 -3.89
CA GLY A 435 -7.08 0.34 -3.19
C GLY A 435 -7.05 0.95 -1.79
N GLY A 436 -6.06 0.56 -0.98
CA GLY A 436 -5.88 1.03 0.39
C GLY A 436 -5.68 2.54 0.50
N SER A 437 -4.95 3.16 -0.44
CA SER A 437 -4.79 4.62 -0.49
C SER A 437 -6.09 5.39 -0.73
N GLY A 438 -7.18 4.70 -1.05
CA GLY A 438 -8.43 5.30 -1.46
C GLY A 438 -8.39 5.85 -2.88
N TYR A 439 -9.56 5.93 -3.49
CA TYR A 439 -9.73 6.42 -4.86
C TYR A 439 -11.14 6.96 -5.08
N VAL A 440 -11.31 7.71 -6.17
CA VAL A 440 -12.61 8.27 -6.57
C VAL A 440 -12.91 7.94 -8.02
N ILE A 441 -14.17 7.63 -8.31
CA ILE A 441 -14.67 7.38 -9.68
C ILE A 441 -15.87 8.29 -9.94
N HIS A 442 -15.88 8.94 -11.10
CA HIS A 442 -17.02 9.76 -11.54
C HIS A 442 -18.26 8.90 -11.87
N GLY A 443 -19.45 9.44 -11.61
CA GLY A 443 -20.72 8.75 -11.80
C GLY A 443 -20.90 8.08 -13.16
N ASP A 444 -20.69 8.84 -14.24
CA ASP A 444 -20.75 8.36 -15.62
C ASP A 444 -19.81 7.18 -15.92
N THR A 445 -18.70 7.04 -15.18
CA THR A 445 -17.75 5.95 -15.34
C THR A 445 -18.22 4.72 -14.58
N VAL A 446 -18.72 4.89 -13.35
CA VAL A 446 -19.40 3.80 -12.61
C VAL A 446 -20.61 3.27 -13.39
N GLN A 447 -21.40 4.16 -14.02
CA GLN A 447 -22.51 3.76 -14.90
C GLN A 447 -22.01 2.88 -16.06
N LYS A 448 -20.98 3.33 -16.79
CA LYS A 448 -20.43 2.57 -17.92
C LYS A 448 -19.79 1.25 -17.50
N MET A 449 -19.30 1.14 -16.26
CA MET A 449 -18.80 -0.12 -15.72
C MET A 449 -19.95 -1.11 -15.50
N VAL A 450 -21.07 -0.70 -14.90
CA VAL A 450 -22.23 -1.60 -14.69
C VAL A 450 -23.03 -1.88 -15.97
N GLU A 451 -22.78 -1.12 -17.05
CA GLU A 451 -23.22 -1.44 -18.41
C GLU A 451 -22.36 -2.54 -19.09
N ILE A 452 -21.20 -2.91 -18.52
CA ILE A 452 -20.41 -4.07 -18.97
C ILE A 452 -21.19 -5.36 -18.61
N PRO A 453 -21.51 -6.23 -19.59
CA PRO A 453 -22.27 -7.45 -19.31
C PRO A 453 -21.55 -8.36 -18.32
N ASP A 454 -22.26 -8.74 -17.25
CA ASP A 454 -21.78 -9.68 -16.22
C ASP A 454 -20.50 -9.21 -15.50
N LEU A 455 -20.34 -7.88 -15.33
CA LEU A 455 -19.13 -7.20 -14.83
C LEU A 455 -18.41 -7.95 -13.72
N ALA A 456 -19.05 -8.13 -12.56
CA ALA A 456 -18.36 -8.66 -11.40
C ALA A 456 -17.89 -10.11 -11.63
N HIS A 457 -18.77 -10.97 -12.14
CA HIS A 457 -18.43 -12.35 -12.47
C HIS A 457 -17.34 -12.48 -13.56
N LYS A 458 -17.34 -11.61 -14.57
CA LYS A 458 -16.30 -11.54 -15.60
C LYS A 458 -14.92 -11.30 -14.99
N TYR A 459 -14.82 -10.43 -13.99
CA TYR A 459 -13.55 -10.16 -13.30
C TYR A 459 -13.27 -11.14 -12.16
N ASP A 460 -14.28 -11.77 -11.54
CA ASP A 460 -14.10 -12.88 -10.61
C ASP A 460 -13.30 -14.03 -11.27
N VAL A 461 -13.69 -14.43 -12.49
CA VAL A 461 -12.98 -15.48 -13.24
C VAL A 461 -11.52 -15.09 -13.48
N MET A 462 -11.25 -13.80 -13.77
CA MET A 462 -9.88 -13.27 -13.93
C MET A 462 -9.11 -13.23 -12.59
N ALA A 463 -9.78 -12.91 -11.48
CA ALA A 463 -9.18 -12.85 -10.15
C ALA A 463 -8.57 -14.18 -9.71
N THR A 464 -9.03 -15.30 -10.25
CA THR A 464 -8.47 -16.64 -9.98
C THR A 464 -7.03 -16.82 -10.49
N HIS A 465 -6.53 -15.89 -11.31
CA HIS A 465 -5.17 -15.86 -11.85
C HIS A 465 -4.43 -14.54 -11.57
N GLU A 466 -5.02 -13.67 -10.73
CA GLU A 466 -4.48 -12.35 -10.38
C GLU A 466 -4.45 -12.13 -8.86
N CYS A 467 -3.57 -11.23 -8.40
CA CYS A 467 -3.31 -10.98 -6.99
C CYS A 467 -4.27 -9.98 -6.32
N CYS A 468 -4.83 -9.07 -7.11
CA CYS A 468 -5.12 -7.72 -6.64
C CYS A 468 -6.41 -7.18 -7.31
N GLY A 469 -7.43 -6.86 -6.50
CA GLY A 469 -8.75 -6.45 -7.01
C GLY A 469 -8.80 -5.01 -7.55
N ASP A 470 -7.89 -4.15 -7.10
CA ASP A 470 -7.71 -2.77 -7.58
C ASP A 470 -7.05 -2.70 -8.98
N TYR A 471 -6.16 -3.66 -9.30
CA TYR A 471 -5.71 -3.90 -10.67
C TYR A 471 -6.88 -4.34 -11.58
N LEU A 472 -7.74 -5.25 -11.14
CA LEU A 472 -8.93 -5.68 -11.90
C LEU A 472 -9.94 -4.54 -12.08
N MET A 473 -10.14 -3.71 -11.05
CA MET A 473 -10.91 -2.45 -11.12
C MET A 473 -10.39 -1.54 -12.24
N ALA A 474 -9.06 -1.36 -12.36
CA ALA A 474 -8.50 -0.55 -13.44
C ALA A 474 -8.69 -1.18 -14.83
N LEU A 475 -8.64 -2.51 -14.96
CA LEU A 475 -8.99 -3.19 -16.21
C LEU A 475 -10.46 -2.95 -16.59
N ALA A 476 -11.39 -2.99 -15.64
CA ALA A 476 -12.79 -2.66 -15.88
C ALA A 476 -13.02 -1.18 -16.25
N VAL A 477 -12.33 -0.25 -15.60
CA VAL A 477 -12.36 1.18 -15.97
C VAL A 477 -11.81 1.39 -17.40
N ASN A 478 -10.76 0.67 -17.80
CA ASN A 478 -10.21 0.74 -19.16
C ASN A 478 -11.23 0.39 -20.25
N GLU A 479 -12.15 -0.56 -19.99
CA GLU A 479 -13.20 -0.91 -20.96
C GLU A 479 -14.23 0.21 -21.18
N THR A 480 -14.40 1.13 -20.22
CA THR A 480 -15.24 2.33 -20.38
C THR A 480 -14.58 3.42 -21.25
N GLY A 481 -13.36 3.19 -21.75
CA GLY A 481 -12.54 4.17 -22.45
C GLY A 481 -11.90 5.21 -21.52
N LYS A 482 -11.79 4.91 -20.23
CA LYS A 482 -11.23 5.80 -19.19
C LYS A 482 -9.99 5.15 -18.58
N LYS A 483 -9.18 5.95 -17.88
CA LYS A 483 -7.94 5.51 -17.23
C LYS A 483 -7.84 6.14 -15.84
N VAL A 484 -7.03 5.54 -14.98
CA VAL A 484 -6.64 6.18 -13.72
C VAL A 484 -5.82 7.44 -13.99
N ARG A 485 -6.00 8.46 -13.15
CA ARG A 485 -5.19 9.68 -13.08
C ARG A 485 -4.42 9.74 -11.76
N GLN A 486 -3.19 10.22 -11.80
CA GLN A 486 -2.30 10.28 -10.64
C GLN A 486 -2.61 11.47 -9.71
N ALA A 487 -2.80 11.19 -8.42
CA ALA A 487 -2.99 12.20 -7.36
C ALA A 487 -2.14 11.97 -6.10
N HIS A 488 -1.17 11.04 -6.14
CA HIS A 488 -0.10 10.94 -5.14
C HIS A 488 0.71 12.26 -5.07
N PRO A 489 1.16 12.73 -3.88
CA PRO A 489 1.06 12.09 -2.56
C PRO A 489 -0.21 12.46 -1.77
N MET A 490 -1.18 13.12 -2.40
CA MET A 490 -2.35 13.64 -1.70
C MET A 490 -3.31 12.50 -1.33
N PHE A 491 -3.56 11.59 -2.27
CA PHE A 491 -3.96 10.22 -1.91
C PHE A 491 -2.70 9.46 -1.50
N ASN A 492 -2.68 8.91 -0.28
CA ASN A 492 -1.45 8.39 0.31
C ASN A 492 -1.61 6.94 0.82
N GLY A 493 -0.54 6.15 0.72
CA GLY A 493 -0.48 4.76 1.22
C GLY A 493 0.12 4.64 2.63
N GLU A 494 0.65 5.73 3.18
CA GLU A 494 1.44 5.73 4.41
C GLU A 494 0.64 6.28 5.60
N LYS A 495 0.98 5.81 6.81
CA LYS A 495 0.44 6.27 8.10
C LYS A 495 1.40 7.26 8.79
N PRO A 496 1.01 8.00 9.85
CA PRO A 496 1.83 9.07 10.43
C PRO A 496 3.28 8.67 10.76
N VAL A 497 3.51 7.41 11.18
CA VAL A 497 4.88 6.92 11.46
C VAL A 497 5.68 6.51 10.23
N THR A 498 5.05 6.15 9.10
CA THR A 498 5.74 5.75 7.87
C THR A 498 5.74 6.80 6.76
N LEU A 499 4.99 7.89 6.93
CA LEU A 499 4.87 9.00 5.97
C LEU A 499 6.25 9.64 5.67
N PRO A 500 6.74 9.64 4.41
CA PRO A 500 8.01 10.24 4.06
C PRO A 500 7.95 11.77 3.98
N PHE A 501 8.69 12.44 4.86
CA PHE A 501 8.91 13.88 4.83
C PHE A 501 10.18 14.23 4.05
N GLY A 502 10.13 15.22 3.16
CA GLY A 502 11.32 15.63 2.39
C GLY A 502 10.98 16.50 1.18
N ASN A 503 11.93 16.65 0.25
CA ASN A 503 11.79 17.58 -0.89
C ASN A 503 10.57 17.32 -1.80
N ASN A 504 10.11 16.07 -1.87
CA ASN A 504 9.03 15.66 -2.76
C ASN A 504 7.65 15.81 -2.12
N HIS A 505 7.53 15.65 -0.80
CA HIS A 505 6.27 15.67 -0.06
C HIS A 505 6.44 16.50 1.23
N TRP A 506 5.83 17.69 1.26
CA TRP A 506 5.88 18.62 2.40
C TRP A 506 4.72 19.63 2.38
N CYS A 507 4.53 20.30 1.23
CA CYS A 507 3.56 21.40 1.06
C CYS A 507 2.24 20.92 0.44
N GLU A 508 2.24 19.71 -0.07
CA GLU A 508 1.13 19.00 -0.69
C GLU A 508 0.04 18.73 0.36
N PRO A 509 -1.24 19.04 0.09
CA PRO A 509 -2.36 18.66 0.94
C PRO A 509 -2.55 17.15 1.04
N LEU A 510 -3.00 16.68 2.21
CA LEU A 510 -3.23 15.27 2.47
C LEU A 510 -4.73 14.96 2.39
N ILE A 511 -5.14 14.10 1.46
CA ILE A 511 -6.55 13.73 1.22
C ILE A 511 -6.86 12.42 1.96
N THR A 512 -5.95 11.45 1.90
CA THR A 512 -6.06 10.17 2.60
C THR A 512 -4.75 9.75 3.27
N MET A 513 -4.87 8.83 4.23
CA MET A 513 -3.77 8.02 4.79
C MET A 513 -4.25 6.56 4.86
N HIS A 514 -3.36 5.57 4.87
CA HIS A 514 -3.71 4.15 4.88
C HIS A 514 -2.81 3.33 5.83
N HIS A 515 -3.17 2.06 6.09
CA HIS A 515 -2.63 1.20 7.16
C HIS A 515 -2.83 1.78 8.57
N MET A 516 -3.77 2.71 8.71
CA MET A 516 -4.09 3.42 9.95
C MET A 516 -4.66 2.44 10.98
N ASP A 517 -4.02 2.33 12.14
CA ASP A 517 -4.63 1.61 13.25
C ASP A 517 -5.65 2.50 14.00
N PRO A 518 -6.55 1.92 14.83
CA PRO A 518 -7.57 2.68 15.54
C PRO A 518 -7.06 3.83 16.43
N GLU A 519 -5.83 3.75 16.93
CA GLU A 519 -5.22 4.81 17.75
C GLU A 519 -4.73 5.96 16.87
N GLU A 520 -4.11 5.66 15.72
CA GLU A 520 -3.77 6.67 14.71
C GLU A 520 -5.00 7.35 14.11
N VAL A 521 -6.08 6.61 13.80
CA VAL A 521 -7.36 7.17 13.32
C VAL A 521 -7.93 8.18 14.33
N SER A 522 -7.94 7.83 15.61
CA SER A 522 -8.40 8.71 16.69
C SER A 522 -7.49 9.93 16.86
N SER A 523 -6.18 9.75 16.76
CA SER A 523 -5.18 10.80 16.94
C SER A 523 -5.19 11.83 15.79
N VAL A 524 -5.34 11.37 14.55
CA VAL A 524 -5.46 12.24 13.36
C VAL A 524 -6.79 13.00 13.37
N TRP A 525 -7.89 12.37 13.78
CA TRP A 525 -9.16 13.07 13.97
C TRP A 525 -9.09 14.12 15.08
N GLN A 526 -8.45 13.80 16.21
CA GLN A 526 -8.26 14.76 17.29
C GLN A 526 -7.48 15.98 16.79
N TYR A 527 -6.39 15.77 16.04
CA TYR A 527 -5.65 16.85 15.39
C TYR A 527 -6.53 17.70 14.45
N GLU A 528 -7.30 17.07 13.55
CA GLU A 528 -8.21 17.77 12.63
C GLU A 528 -9.24 18.64 13.38
N LYS A 529 -9.68 18.22 14.57
CA LYS A 529 -10.63 18.95 15.41
C LYS A 529 -10.00 20.00 16.33
N THR A 530 -8.73 19.87 16.73
CA THR A 530 -8.07 20.80 17.68
C THR A 530 -7.06 21.75 17.05
N ARG A 531 -6.69 21.61 15.77
CA ARG A 531 -5.74 22.54 15.13
C ARG A 531 -6.34 23.95 14.98
N GLU A 532 -5.51 24.97 15.24
CA GLU A 532 -5.90 26.38 15.11
C GLU A 532 -5.76 26.91 13.66
N LYS A 533 -4.96 26.22 12.83
CA LYS A 533 -4.65 26.61 11.44
C LYS A 533 -5.85 26.42 10.51
N THR A 534 -6.18 27.45 9.74
CA THR A 534 -7.20 27.43 8.68
C THR A 534 -6.61 27.05 7.31
N GLY A 535 -7.46 26.75 6.33
CA GLY A 535 -7.04 26.22 5.03
C GLY A 535 -6.97 24.68 5.02
N PRO A 536 -6.37 24.05 3.99
CA PRO A 536 -6.23 22.60 3.95
C PRO A 536 -5.23 22.07 5.00
N ILE A 537 -5.30 20.78 5.30
CA ILE A 537 -4.24 20.07 6.04
C ILE A 537 -3.13 19.67 5.06
N GLN A 538 -1.89 20.10 5.31
CA GLN A 538 -0.69 19.77 4.52
C GLN A 538 0.09 18.60 5.14
N ILE A 539 0.88 17.87 4.34
CA ILE A 539 1.72 16.76 4.81
C ILE A 539 2.63 17.17 5.98
N ARG A 540 3.25 18.36 5.95
CA ARG A 540 4.10 18.86 7.06
C ARG A 540 3.41 18.94 8.42
N GLU A 541 2.09 19.15 8.48
CA GLU A 541 1.34 19.21 9.75
C GLU A 541 1.39 17.86 10.47
N MET A 542 1.55 16.75 9.74
CA MET A 542 1.74 15.42 10.32
C MET A 542 3.13 15.26 10.94
N TYR A 543 4.18 15.88 10.37
CA TYR A 543 5.49 15.96 11.01
C TYR A 543 5.42 16.79 12.29
N GLU A 544 4.88 18.02 12.18
CA GLU A 544 4.76 18.98 13.28
C GLU A 544 4.03 18.39 14.49
N THR A 545 3.00 17.56 14.23
CA THR A 545 2.15 16.96 15.28
C THR A 545 2.67 15.63 15.81
N PHE A 546 2.98 14.66 14.94
CA PHE A 546 3.18 13.26 15.37
C PHE A 546 4.67 12.88 15.50
N PHE A 547 5.53 13.42 14.64
CA PHE A 547 6.94 13.03 14.58
C PHE A 547 7.86 13.99 15.33
N ALA A 548 7.70 15.31 15.18
CA ALA A 548 8.57 16.31 15.80
C ALA A 548 8.70 16.18 17.33
N PRO A 549 7.64 15.89 18.12
CA PRO A 549 7.76 15.65 19.57
C PRO A 549 8.53 14.36 19.93
N ASN A 550 8.67 13.44 18.98
CA ASN A 550 9.28 12.12 19.13
C ASN A 550 10.65 11.99 18.44
N LEU A 551 11.10 13.03 17.74
CA LEU A 551 12.34 13.03 16.98
C LEU A 551 13.55 12.94 17.92
N LYS A 552 14.45 12.00 17.62
CA LYS A 552 15.73 11.80 18.30
C LYS A 552 16.84 11.70 17.26
N ASP A 553 18.08 11.86 17.69
CA ASP A 553 19.28 11.61 16.88
C ASP A 553 19.50 10.12 16.59
N LYS A 554 19.26 9.24 17.59
CA LYS A 554 19.40 7.78 17.47
C LYS A 554 18.30 7.01 18.21
N ARG A 555 18.00 5.79 17.74
CA ARG A 555 17.18 4.76 18.41
C ARG A 555 17.78 3.37 18.17
N GLU A 556 17.97 2.63 19.26
CA GLU A 556 18.29 1.20 19.28
C GLU A 556 17.05 0.34 18.95
N GLU A 557 17.26 -0.89 18.46
CA GLU A 557 16.18 -1.84 18.11
C GLU A 557 15.09 -1.18 17.24
N TRP A 558 15.51 -0.46 16.20
CA TRP A 558 14.62 0.40 15.45
C TRP A 558 14.92 0.41 13.95
N ASP A 559 13.86 0.41 13.14
CA ASP A 559 13.92 0.55 11.69
C ASP A 559 13.12 1.79 11.24
N ASN A 560 13.85 2.86 10.91
CA ASN A 560 13.29 4.07 10.30
C ASN A 560 12.96 3.93 8.81
N LEU A 561 13.04 2.71 8.25
CA LEU A 561 12.84 2.39 6.84
C LEU A 561 13.87 3.08 5.92
N SER A 562 15.07 3.39 6.42
CA SER A 562 16.15 3.97 5.62
C SER A 562 16.75 2.93 4.66
N ASP A 563 16.41 3.04 3.37
CA ASP A 563 16.92 2.13 2.33
C ASP A 563 17.18 2.75 0.93
N ASP A 564 17.05 4.07 0.68
CA ASP A 564 17.24 4.66 -0.68
C ASP A 564 18.62 4.40 -1.28
N THR A 565 19.67 4.33 -0.46
CA THR A 565 21.04 4.05 -0.91
C THR A 565 21.81 3.36 0.20
N CYS A 566 22.44 2.22 -0.11
CA CYS A 566 23.19 1.43 0.85
C CYS A 566 24.71 1.43 0.56
N PHE A 567 25.47 1.31 1.64
CA PHE A 567 26.92 1.19 1.69
C PHE A 567 27.23 -0.14 2.39
N ILE A 568 27.65 -1.11 1.58
CA ILE A 568 28.14 -2.41 2.02
C ILE A 568 29.67 -2.37 1.91
N GLY A 569 30.38 -3.17 2.72
CA GLY A 569 31.82 -3.38 2.56
C GLY A 569 32.16 -4.01 1.21
N PRO A 570 33.37 -3.75 0.65
CA PRO A 570 33.80 -4.35 -0.60
C PRO A 570 34.16 -5.84 -0.46
N GLU A 571 34.46 -6.29 0.76
CA GLU A 571 34.94 -7.66 1.04
C GLU A 571 33.87 -8.73 0.74
N PRO A 572 34.27 -9.92 0.24
CA PRO A 572 33.36 -11.00 -0.13
C PRO A 572 32.36 -11.39 0.96
N ASP A 573 32.76 -11.38 2.24
CA ASP A 573 31.90 -11.74 3.37
C ASP A 573 30.82 -10.68 3.66
N ALA A 574 31.13 -9.40 3.47
CA ALA A 574 30.15 -8.32 3.61
C ALA A 574 29.13 -8.38 2.46
N GLN A 575 29.62 -8.66 1.25
CA GLN A 575 28.79 -8.91 0.07
C GLN A 575 27.95 -10.18 0.21
N ALA A 576 28.45 -11.24 0.83
CA ALA A 576 27.69 -12.46 1.07
C ALA A 576 26.51 -12.23 2.05
N LYS A 577 26.73 -11.44 3.11
CA LYS A 577 25.74 -11.15 4.16
C LYS A 577 24.62 -10.19 3.73
N ALA A 578 24.90 -9.25 2.82
CA ALA A 578 23.91 -8.26 2.38
C ALA A 578 22.78 -8.89 1.56
N THR A 579 21.55 -8.39 1.72
CA THR A 579 20.36 -8.89 1.01
C THR A 579 20.34 -8.45 -0.46
N ASP A 580 19.59 -9.17 -1.30
CA ASP A 580 19.42 -8.82 -2.72
C ASP A 580 18.84 -7.38 -2.89
N ARG A 581 18.00 -6.91 -1.94
CA ARG A 581 17.49 -5.51 -1.88
C ARG A 581 18.59 -4.50 -1.53
N GLN A 582 19.44 -4.79 -0.56
CA GLN A 582 20.57 -3.91 -0.19
C GLN A 582 21.59 -3.81 -1.33
N LYS A 583 21.89 -4.93 -2.01
CA LYS A 583 22.76 -5.00 -3.18
C LYS A 583 22.21 -4.19 -4.37
N GLY A 584 20.92 -4.36 -4.68
CA GLY A 584 20.24 -3.59 -5.72
C GLY A 584 20.22 -2.08 -5.48
N ARG A 585 20.52 -1.63 -4.25
CA ARG A 585 20.64 -0.23 -3.86
C ARG A 585 22.06 0.16 -3.37
N GLN A 586 23.07 -0.68 -3.64
CA GLN A 586 24.46 -0.38 -3.27
C GLN A 586 25.01 0.75 -4.14
N LYS A 587 25.57 1.80 -3.52
CA LYS A 587 26.35 2.81 -4.25
C LYS A 587 27.67 2.20 -4.72
N LYS A 588 28.00 2.32 -6.01
CA LYS A 588 29.23 1.75 -6.59
C LYS A 588 30.47 2.32 -5.91
N GLU A 589 31.50 1.50 -5.69
CA GLU A 589 32.71 1.92 -4.95
C GLU A 589 33.39 3.17 -5.54
N ALA A 590 33.49 3.25 -6.86
CA ALA A 590 34.06 4.40 -7.58
C ALA A 590 33.24 5.70 -7.47
N GLU A 591 31.99 5.62 -7.00
CA GLU A 591 31.09 6.76 -6.80
C GLU A 591 31.03 7.20 -5.32
N LYS A 592 31.58 6.41 -4.39
CA LYS A 592 31.58 6.71 -2.94
C LYS A 592 32.63 7.77 -2.59
N THR A 593 32.22 8.79 -1.84
CA THR A 593 33.15 9.71 -1.16
C THR A 593 33.95 9.00 -0.07
N ALA A 594 35.04 9.60 0.42
CA ALA A 594 35.85 9.04 1.50
C ALA A 594 35.04 8.70 2.77
N VAL A 595 34.03 9.51 3.11
CA VAL A 595 33.06 9.24 4.20
C VAL A 595 32.22 8.01 3.87
N GLN A 596 31.64 7.95 2.66
CA GLN A 596 30.74 6.88 2.23
C GLN A 596 31.44 5.51 2.10
N ARG A 597 32.76 5.48 1.90
CA ARG A 597 33.54 4.22 1.95
C ARG A 597 33.65 3.67 3.37
N ARG A 598 33.77 4.53 4.39
CA ARG A 598 33.81 4.12 5.82
C ARG A 598 32.43 3.83 6.42
N ALA A 599 31.35 4.30 5.81
CA ALA A 599 29.98 4.23 6.36
C ALA A 599 29.51 2.83 6.83
N HIS A 600 30.03 1.76 6.24
CA HIS A 600 29.67 0.37 6.56
C HIS A 600 30.39 -0.20 7.81
N GLN A 601 31.30 0.55 8.43
CA GLN A 601 32.24 0.04 9.45
C GLN A 601 31.66 0.10 10.88
N SER A 602 30.81 1.08 11.17
CA SER A 602 30.06 1.18 12.43
C SER A 602 28.83 2.09 12.30
N GLU A 603 27.99 2.13 13.34
CA GLU A 603 26.88 3.09 13.42
C GLU A 603 27.38 4.55 13.41
N GLU A 604 28.49 4.87 14.07
CA GLU A 604 29.04 6.22 14.11
C GLU A 604 29.52 6.66 12.74
N GLN A 605 30.21 5.80 11.97
CA GLN A 605 30.57 6.13 10.59
C GLN A 605 29.34 6.20 9.67
N CYS A 606 28.29 5.40 9.90
CA CYS A 606 27.03 5.50 9.17
C CYS A 606 26.33 6.84 9.42
N SER A 607 26.29 7.30 10.68
CA SER A 607 25.66 8.58 11.07
C SER A 607 26.23 9.79 10.31
N LYS A 608 27.53 9.76 10.01
CA LYS A 608 28.26 10.85 9.38
C LYS A 608 27.97 11.00 7.88
N VAL A 609 27.28 10.05 7.24
CA VAL A 609 26.97 10.15 5.80
C VAL A 609 26.00 11.30 5.51
N CYS A 610 24.97 11.52 6.32
CA CYS A 610 24.04 12.64 6.09
C CYS A 610 24.61 13.99 6.54
N GLU A 611 25.44 14.02 7.58
CA GLU A 611 26.16 15.23 8.01
C GLU A 611 27.14 15.70 6.91
N ALA A 612 27.75 14.76 6.19
CA ALA A 612 28.62 15.03 5.03
C ALA A 612 27.88 15.29 3.71
N ASP A 613 26.55 15.16 3.64
CA ASP A 613 25.79 15.33 2.39
C ASP A 613 25.84 16.78 1.89
N GLY A 614 26.35 16.94 0.67
CA GLY A 614 26.58 18.23 0.01
C GLY A 614 27.85 18.99 0.45
N LEU A 615 28.75 18.39 1.24
CA LEU A 615 30.01 19.04 1.66
C LEU A 615 31.21 18.69 0.76
N ASP A 616 32.06 19.69 0.50
CA ASP A 616 33.36 19.49 -0.14
C ASP A 616 34.42 19.10 0.91
N ILE A 617 34.64 17.79 1.01
CA ILE A 617 35.59 17.15 1.93
C ILE A 617 36.71 16.54 1.09
N ASN A 618 37.92 17.09 1.23
CA ASN A 618 39.09 16.59 0.52
C ASN A 618 39.44 15.17 1.00
N GLU A 619 39.73 14.26 0.05
CA GLU A 619 39.95 12.85 0.36
C GLU A 619 41.29 12.60 1.06
N GLU A 620 42.36 13.31 0.69
CA GLU A 620 43.68 13.18 1.32
C GLU A 620 43.65 13.72 2.76
N GLU A 621 43.02 14.88 2.96
CA GLU A 621 42.76 15.47 4.28
C GLU A 621 41.97 14.48 5.16
N PHE A 622 40.82 14.00 4.68
CA PHE A 622 39.93 13.14 5.47
C PHE A 622 40.53 11.76 5.76
N THR A 623 41.25 11.16 4.82
CA THR A 623 41.90 9.85 5.04
C THR A 623 43.10 9.97 5.97
N GLY A 624 43.91 11.02 5.83
CA GLY A 624 45.14 11.26 6.61
C GLY A 624 44.93 11.62 8.10
N LEU A 625 43.72 11.98 8.53
CA LEU A 625 43.42 12.22 9.95
C LEU A 625 43.60 10.94 10.80
N GLU A 626 44.21 11.07 11.97
CA GLU A 626 44.65 9.91 12.78
C GLU A 626 43.50 9.00 13.26
N ASN A 627 42.34 9.58 13.57
CA ASN A 627 41.22 8.87 14.20
C ASN A 627 39.85 9.42 13.73
N ASP A 628 38.79 8.62 13.93
CA ASP A 628 37.45 8.98 13.46
C ASP A 628 36.79 10.12 14.24
N GLY A 629 37.27 10.45 15.45
CA GLY A 629 36.88 11.66 16.18
C GLY A 629 37.32 12.94 15.45
N LEU A 630 38.56 12.98 14.97
CA LEU A 630 39.06 14.06 14.11
C LEU A 630 38.29 14.13 12.78
N ARG A 631 37.98 12.98 12.17
CA ARG A 631 37.18 12.93 10.92
C ARG A 631 35.76 13.46 11.13
N ALA A 632 35.11 13.10 12.23
CA ALA A 632 33.81 13.65 12.62
C ALA A 632 33.88 15.16 12.90
N ALA A 633 34.97 15.65 13.52
CA ALA A 633 35.18 17.07 13.74
C ALA A 633 35.40 17.86 12.43
N LEU A 634 36.11 17.30 11.45
CA LEU A 634 36.25 17.89 10.11
C LEU A 634 34.90 18.01 9.39
N ILE A 635 34.11 16.92 9.37
CA ILE A 635 32.76 16.94 8.80
C ILE A 635 31.91 18.03 9.47
N ARG A 636 31.87 18.05 10.81
CA ARG A 636 31.08 19.05 11.55
C ARG A 636 31.55 20.48 11.29
N LYS A 637 32.86 20.73 11.23
CA LYS A 637 33.43 22.04 10.90
C LYS A 637 32.99 22.50 9.50
N LYS A 638 33.09 21.62 8.50
CA LYS A 638 32.64 21.86 7.12
C LYS A 638 31.12 22.10 7.03
N TYR A 639 30.34 21.49 7.91
CA TYR A 639 28.90 21.76 8.02
C TYR A 639 28.62 23.15 8.62
N GLU A 640 29.23 23.47 9.76
CA GLU A 640 29.05 24.75 10.46
C GLU A 640 29.61 25.94 9.66
N GLU A 641 30.61 25.74 8.80
CA GLU A 641 31.07 26.75 7.82
C GLU A 641 29.96 27.17 6.85
N ARG A 642 29.04 26.25 6.50
CA ARG A 642 27.91 26.48 5.58
C ARG A 642 26.58 26.79 6.27
N ARG A 643 26.55 26.89 7.61
CA ARG A 643 25.33 27.00 8.43
C ARG A 643 24.34 28.10 8.02
N ASN A 644 24.81 29.17 7.38
CA ASN A 644 23.98 30.32 6.98
C ASN A 644 23.48 30.21 5.52
N GLU A 645 23.89 29.18 4.77
CA GLU A 645 23.55 29.00 3.35
C GLU A 645 22.16 28.35 3.20
N LYS A 646 21.13 29.18 3.02
CA LYS A 646 19.74 28.71 2.86
C LYS A 646 19.59 27.67 1.73
N ASP A 647 20.29 27.87 0.61
CA ASP A 647 20.16 26.99 -0.56
C ASP A 647 20.84 25.63 -0.35
N PHE A 648 21.95 25.57 0.40
CA PHE A 648 22.59 24.31 0.81
C PHE A 648 21.64 23.46 1.65
N HIS A 649 21.04 24.07 2.67
CA HIS A 649 20.06 23.41 3.53
C HIS A 649 18.79 23.01 2.76
N GLY A 650 18.26 23.93 1.96
CA GLY A 650 17.06 23.72 1.15
C GLY A 650 17.21 22.66 0.04
N ALA A 651 18.44 22.32 -0.36
CA ALA A 651 18.76 21.31 -1.37
C ALA A 651 19.20 19.94 -0.80
N ARG A 652 19.24 19.78 0.54
CA ARG A 652 19.64 18.56 1.26
C ARG A 652 18.98 17.28 0.72
N LYS A 653 19.75 16.19 0.58
CA LYS A 653 19.31 14.90 0.02
C LYS A 653 19.56 13.70 0.93
N CYS A 654 19.99 13.93 2.17
CA CYS A 654 20.19 12.90 3.20
C CYS A 654 19.68 13.42 4.55
N PHE A 655 18.71 12.71 5.15
CA PHE A 655 18.07 13.10 6.41
C PHE A 655 18.15 12.04 7.50
N GLN A 656 18.16 10.76 7.12
CA GLN A 656 18.20 9.65 8.06
C GLN A 656 19.11 8.52 7.56
N TRP A 657 19.52 7.68 8.50
CA TRP A 657 20.42 6.55 8.29
C TRP A 657 19.97 5.35 9.15
N ARG A 658 20.36 4.16 8.74
CA ARG A 658 20.18 2.91 9.48
C ARG A 658 21.42 2.04 9.32
N TYR A 659 21.93 1.53 10.42
CA TYR A 659 23.03 0.59 10.46
C TYR A 659 22.55 -0.78 10.96
N GLN A 660 22.88 -1.85 10.24
CA GLN A 660 22.59 -3.21 10.65
C GLN A 660 23.56 -4.20 9.97
N LYS A 661 24.08 -5.19 10.71
CA LYS A 661 24.82 -6.35 10.14
C LYS A 661 26.02 -5.97 9.23
N GLY A 662 26.67 -4.82 9.47
CA GLY A 662 27.77 -4.31 8.63
C GLY A 662 27.33 -3.62 7.33
N VAL A 663 26.06 -3.20 7.26
CA VAL A 663 25.48 -2.42 6.16
C VAL A 663 24.92 -1.11 6.72
N CYS A 664 25.29 0.00 6.09
CA CYS A 664 24.69 1.32 6.35
C CYS A 664 23.76 1.69 5.18
N CYS A 665 22.55 2.15 5.44
CA CYS A 665 21.65 2.66 4.40
C CYS A 665 21.08 4.03 4.78
N ILE A 666 21.02 4.96 3.82
CA ILE A 666 20.51 6.33 3.98
C ILE A 666 19.22 6.56 3.19
N ALA A 667 18.46 7.61 3.56
CA ALA A 667 17.27 8.05 2.82
C ALA A 667 17.21 9.56 2.55
N LYS A 668 16.60 9.88 1.40
CA LYS A 668 16.30 11.22 0.84
C LYS A 668 15.02 11.83 1.40
N SER A 669 14.29 11.06 2.20
CA SER A 669 13.20 11.48 3.06
C SER A 669 13.47 10.97 4.48
N PHE A 670 12.77 11.53 5.47
CA PHE A 670 12.78 11.04 6.84
C PHE A 670 11.40 10.50 7.24
N LYS A 671 11.40 9.41 8.00
CA LYS A 671 10.23 8.67 8.50
C LYS A 671 10.47 8.33 9.97
N GLN A 672 9.41 8.11 10.76
CA GLN A 672 9.58 7.62 12.13
C GLN A 672 9.88 6.11 12.16
N GLY A 673 9.19 5.32 11.34
CA GLY A 673 9.37 3.88 11.22
C GLY A 673 8.85 3.05 12.40
N LYS A 674 9.37 1.83 12.55
CA LYS A 674 8.86 0.78 13.45
C LYS A 674 9.96 0.23 14.39
N PRO A 675 9.62 -0.30 15.58
CA PRO A 675 10.56 -1.09 16.38
C PRO A 675 11.03 -2.32 15.58
N HIS A 676 12.32 -2.65 15.64
CA HIS A 676 12.91 -3.79 14.97
C HIS A 676 13.77 -4.61 15.93
N LYS A 677 13.22 -5.74 16.39
CA LYS A 677 13.86 -6.63 17.36
C LYS A 677 14.49 -7.83 16.67
N GLU A 678 15.75 -8.09 17.02
CA GLU A 678 16.54 -9.22 16.54
C GLU A 678 16.96 -10.06 17.75
N ALA A 679 17.00 -11.40 17.59
CA ALA A 679 17.31 -12.32 18.68
C ALA A 679 18.79 -12.25 19.16
N LYS A 680 19.64 -11.56 18.41
CA LYS A 680 21.09 -11.47 18.56
C LYS A 680 21.52 -10.02 18.71
N PRO A 681 22.33 -9.64 19.72
CA PRO A 681 22.80 -8.26 19.88
C PRO A 681 23.55 -7.70 18.68
N GLU A 682 24.37 -8.52 18.01
CA GLU A 682 25.15 -8.14 16.83
C GLU A 682 24.31 -7.93 15.56
N ASP A 683 23.07 -8.41 15.57
CA ASP A 683 22.14 -8.38 14.44
C ASP A 683 21.15 -7.19 14.50
N LYS A 684 21.10 -6.46 15.62
CA LYS A 684 20.15 -5.37 15.87
C LYS A 684 20.29 -4.24 14.84
N ALA A 685 19.14 -3.67 14.45
CA ALA A 685 19.09 -2.46 13.66
C ALA A 685 19.17 -1.22 14.56
N VAL A 686 20.07 -0.30 14.21
CA VAL A 686 20.19 1.02 14.84
C VAL A 686 19.79 2.06 13.80
N SER A 687 18.81 2.89 14.14
CA SER A 687 18.31 3.96 13.26
C SER A 687 18.66 5.32 13.83
N GLY A 688 18.99 6.27 12.95
CA GLY A 688 19.22 7.64 13.37
C GLY A 688 18.81 8.68 12.33
N TRP A 689 18.70 9.92 12.80
CA TRP A 689 18.24 11.06 12.04
C TRP A 689 19.24 12.20 12.21
N PHE A 690 19.58 12.88 11.11
CA PHE A 690 20.45 14.04 11.16
C PHE A 690 19.62 15.27 11.57
N VAL A 691 19.25 15.33 12.86
CA VAL A 691 18.28 16.30 13.42
C VAL A 691 18.65 17.75 13.10
N GLN A 692 19.94 18.11 13.14
CA GLN A 692 20.39 19.45 12.74
C GLN A 692 20.05 19.74 11.27
N GLY A 693 20.40 18.86 10.33
CA GLY A 693 20.05 19.01 8.92
C GLY A 693 18.57 18.89 8.60
N ILE A 694 17.77 18.18 9.41
CA ILE A 694 16.30 18.20 9.31
C ILE A 694 15.78 19.60 9.70
N ASN A 695 16.18 20.12 10.86
CA ASN A 695 15.74 21.44 11.34
C ASN A 695 16.22 22.58 10.41
N ASP A 696 17.45 22.51 9.91
CA ASP A 696 18.00 23.47 8.95
C ASP A 696 17.22 23.42 7.62
N TRP A 697 16.89 22.22 7.12
CA TRP A 697 16.08 22.05 5.91
C TRP A 697 14.64 22.55 6.09
N ILE A 698 13.99 22.26 7.22
CA ILE A 698 12.67 22.80 7.56
C ILE A 698 12.71 24.33 7.59
N THR A 699 13.72 24.91 8.24
CA THR A 699 13.94 26.36 8.30
C THR A 699 14.20 26.96 6.91
N ALA A 700 14.89 26.23 6.03
CA ALA A 700 15.15 26.64 4.66
C ALA A 700 13.90 26.53 3.75
N LYS A 701 13.00 25.57 3.96
CA LYS A 701 11.69 25.54 3.28
C LYS A 701 10.78 26.65 3.81
N GLY A 702 10.67 26.77 5.13
CA GLY A 702 9.74 27.66 5.81
C GLY A 702 8.28 27.29 5.57
N GLU A 703 7.39 28.25 5.84
CA GLU A 703 5.99 28.18 5.45
C GLU A 703 5.86 28.10 3.92
N CYS A 704 4.97 27.25 3.42
CA CYS A 704 4.71 27.09 2.00
C CYS A 704 3.23 26.88 1.69
N GLU A 705 2.78 27.49 0.58
CA GLU A 705 1.42 27.40 0.07
C GLU A 705 1.01 25.95 -0.29
N PRO A 706 -0.29 25.60 -0.17
CA PRO A 706 -0.83 24.29 -0.54
C PRO A 706 -0.54 23.88 -1.99
N LYS A 707 0.39 22.92 -2.18
CA LYS A 707 0.76 22.39 -3.50
C LYS A 707 -0.22 21.30 -3.96
N TRP A 708 -1.39 21.72 -4.43
CA TRP A 708 -2.35 20.82 -5.06
C TRP A 708 -1.81 20.27 -6.39
N LYS A 709 -1.62 18.95 -6.47
CA LYS A 709 -1.36 18.26 -7.74
C LYS A 709 -2.65 18.17 -8.56
N ILE A 710 -2.61 18.50 -9.85
CA ILE A 710 -3.72 18.29 -10.79
C ILE A 710 -3.65 16.81 -11.25
N PRO A 711 -4.77 16.08 -11.33
CA PRO A 711 -4.77 14.69 -11.82
C PRO A 711 -4.26 14.59 -13.26
N SER A 712 -3.22 13.79 -13.48
CA SER A 712 -2.58 13.54 -14.79
C SER A 712 -2.69 12.08 -15.25
#